data_AF-A3WV99-F1
#
_entry.id   AF-A3WV99-F1
#
_cell.length_a   1.000
_cell.length_b   1.000
_cell.length_c   1.000
_cell.angle_alpha   90.00
_cell.angle_beta   90.00
_cell.angle_gamma   90.00
#
_symmetry.space_group_name_H-M   'P 1'
#
loop_
_entity.id
_entity.type
_entity.pdbx_description
1 polymer ?
#
loop_
_entity_poly.entity_id
_entity_poly.type
_entity_poly.pdbx_seq_one_letter_code
_entity_poly.pdbx_strand_id
1 'polypeptide(L)'
;MLRPLASSLIGIILTLLSSLAAQQTAAQPLSAGIAQADPAAPIQEQAAGGMQISWEVRSRFRLFREERDFQIHVAAESNQSILAAEQALELQSDGRGWARNAVNRLCIDLGGHVSEPCTRDKIKESYLTPTEHPVTVRLTGAVPVGAVCAWSFDDGDGPRSTTQDCAEPIDFRARYGRATNATVDVASGGDAPQRLMTQIKVRDILIAGLGDSIASGEGNPDRTVALSDEGFCFRSYLGGAGREFYRPSRAGYKGGRACGTSGSLDTWQQYGALWMNAACHRSLYSYQTRAALALAVRYQHIAVTYLPLACTGASIPDGMLGSQRARECLTAKSSAKCQGTVNGQIAQLREVLAAARHRQPDRKLDLVLMTIGANDINFSGLVSDVIVDAATERALFRRGGLIGSVDGSRSSLERDLPQSFARLRTALRPLLDNDLSRVVFVSYANPALANGGAPCHGGKAGFDVHPSFNADPGRLATVTDYVESEFLPRLKALALCQSGVICRDPGGDRMTFVEAHQAAFADHGFCARAGSDPEFDRECFSAKGDSFVSSIVEAPQQPLACGRGASAFRAYLPRARWIRDANDSYFTAMTYPQAQSSSMQPSDIHDATWGLLSAVYGGAIHPTAEGHAAMADAAMPAVAAQLHLNAADAGDVTGEPLPPLTPLSPATEPPPPPAIPQQ
;
A
#
# COMPACT_ATOMS: atom_id res chain seq x y z
N MET A 1 53.88 18.00 57.24
CA MET A 1 52.92 17.60 56.19
C MET A 1 52.98 16.10 56.01
N LEU A 2 52.20 15.36 56.81
CA LEU A 2 51.84 13.94 56.66
C LEU A 2 51.05 13.50 57.91
N ARG A 3 50.01 12.67 57.67
CA ARG A 3 49.23 11.80 58.60
C ARG A 3 48.09 12.43 59.46
N PRO A 4 47.11 11.64 59.99
CA PRO A 4 46.44 10.40 59.48
C PRO A 4 44.93 10.22 59.90
N LEU A 5 44.38 9.00 59.65
CA LEU A 5 43.27 8.25 60.31
C LEU A 5 41.89 8.29 59.60
N ALA A 6 41.12 7.20 59.46
CA ALA A 6 41.25 5.78 59.84
C ALA A 6 40.09 4.95 59.19
N SER A 7 40.40 3.68 58.85
CA SER A 7 39.65 2.43 59.12
C SER A 7 38.20 2.24 58.61
N SER A 8 37.66 1.06 58.28
CA SER A 8 38.12 -0.34 58.08
C SER A 8 36.86 -1.15 57.70
N LEU A 9 36.83 -1.89 56.59
CA LEU A 9 36.99 -3.36 56.42
C LEU A 9 35.70 -4.23 56.42
N ILE A 10 35.65 -5.10 55.40
CA ILE A 10 35.18 -6.51 55.33
C ILE A 10 33.65 -6.74 55.33
N GLY A 11 33.04 -7.64 54.54
CA GLY A 11 33.46 -8.70 53.61
C GLY A 11 32.24 -9.62 53.36
N ILE A 12 31.93 -10.03 52.12
CA ILE A 12 32.31 -11.33 51.50
C ILE A 12 31.23 -12.45 51.64
N ILE A 13 30.66 -12.83 50.48
CA ILE A 13 30.40 -14.21 49.94
C ILE A 13 29.05 -14.97 50.14
N LEU A 14 28.44 -15.24 48.96
CA LEU A 14 27.84 -16.47 48.36
C LEU A 14 26.49 -17.12 48.79
N THR A 15 25.69 -17.36 47.72
CA THR A 15 25.04 -18.62 47.25
C THR A 15 23.60 -19.08 47.62
N LEU A 16 22.90 -19.43 46.52
CA LEU A 16 22.04 -20.62 46.22
C LEU A 16 20.51 -20.60 46.50
N LEU A 17 19.78 -20.79 45.38
CA LEU A 17 18.60 -21.65 45.10
C LEU A 17 17.42 -21.72 46.10
N SER A 18 16.19 -21.52 45.61
CA SER A 18 15.19 -22.60 45.38
C SER A 18 13.77 -22.06 45.14
N SER A 19 13.09 -22.72 44.20
CA SER A 19 11.66 -22.71 43.83
C SER A 19 10.67 -23.01 44.98
N LEU A 20 9.42 -22.50 44.90
CA LEU A 20 8.19 -23.31 44.82
C LEU A 20 6.90 -22.44 44.75
N ALA A 21 5.91 -22.97 44.05
CA ALA A 21 4.57 -22.44 43.84
C ALA A 21 3.62 -22.70 45.03
N ALA A 22 2.56 -21.90 45.19
CA ALA A 22 1.30 -22.32 45.79
C ALA A 22 0.13 -21.43 45.34
N GLN A 23 -0.90 -22.09 44.82
CA GLN A 23 -2.22 -21.57 44.45
C GLN A 23 -3.03 -21.18 45.70
N GLN A 24 -3.89 -20.15 45.60
CA GLN A 24 -5.01 -19.95 46.52
C GLN A 24 -6.27 -19.57 45.76
N THR A 25 -7.32 -20.38 45.98
CA THR A 25 -8.67 -20.28 45.44
C THR A 25 -9.63 -19.58 46.41
N ALA A 26 -10.55 -18.82 45.81
CA ALA A 26 -11.97 -18.60 46.15
C ALA A 26 -12.38 -17.82 47.42
N ALA A 27 -13.15 -16.74 47.23
CA ALA A 27 -14.58 -16.67 47.60
C ALA A 27 -15.21 -15.29 47.23
N GLN A 28 -16.39 -15.30 46.61
CA GLN A 28 -17.27 -14.13 46.42
C GLN A 28 -18.34 -14.07 47.53
N PRO A 29 -18.91 -12.88 47.82
CA PRO A 29 -20.22 -12.78 48.45
C PRO A 29 -21.30 -12.23 47.48
N LEU A 30 -22.50 -12.81 47.59
CA LEU A 30 -23.75 -12.38 46.97
C LEU A 30 -24.38 -11.22 47.76
N SER A 31 -24.97 -10.25 47.06
CA SER A 31 -25.99 -9.37 47.63
C SER A 31 -27.00 -8.96 46.55
N ALA A 32 -28.29 -9.04 46.91
CA ALA A 32 -29.44 -8.81 46.04
C ALA A 32 -29.98 -7.36 46.19
N GLY A 33 -30.50 -6.78 45.11
CA GLY A 33 -31.16 -5.46 45.16
C GLY A 33 -31.75 -4.96 43.82
N ILE A 34 -33.02 -5.31 43.59
CA ILE A 34 -34.15 -4.55 42.98
C ILE A 34 -33.89 -3.67 41.73
N ALA A 35 -34.56 -4.03 40.62
CA ALA A 35 -34.65 -3.30 39.36
C ALA A 35 -35.82 -2.29 39.31
N GLN A 36 -35.61 -1.15 38.63
CA GLN A 36 -36.66 -0.26 38.10
C GLN A 36 -36.80 -0.47 36.58
N ALA A 37 -38.05 -0.61 36.10
CA ALA A 37 -38.47 -0.59 34.68
C ALA A 37 -38.39 0.85 34.11
N ASP A 38 -38.16 1.15 32.83
CA ASP A 38 -38.82 0.80 31.54
C ASP A 38 -38.02 1.50 30.39
N PRO A 39 -38.36 1.46 29.09
CA PRO A 39 -38.94 0.41 28.23
C PRO A 39 -38.18 0.26 26.87
N ALA A 40 -38.67 -0.66 26.01
CA ALA A 40 -38.34 -0.85 24.58
C ALA A 40 -37.06 -1.64 24.24
N ALA A 41 -37.08 -2.95 24.48
CA ALA A 41 -36.19 -3.91 23.82
C ALA A 41 -36.83 -4.41 22.50
N PRO A 42 -36.07 -4.47 21.40
CA PRO A 42 -36.55 -5.00 20.13
C PRO A 42 -36.78 -6.51 20.20
N ILE A 43 -37.88 -6.95 19.61
CA ILE A 43 -38.19 -8.37 19.37
C ILE A 43 -37.15 -8.91 18.39
N GLN A 44 -36.36 -9.91 18.79
CA GLN A 44 -35.55 -10.71 17.87
C GLN A 44 -35.96 -12.18 17.97
N GLU A 45 -36.55 -12.63 16.87
CA GLU A 45 -37.00 -13.98 16.58
C GLU A 45 -35.81 -14.74 15.97
N GLN A 46 -35.32 -15.77 16.64
CA GLN A 46 -34.32 -16.68 16.08
C GLN A 46 -34.95 -17.40 14.87
N ALA A 47 -34.29 -17.31 13.72
CA ALA A 47 -34.70 -17.98 12.49
C ALA A 47 -34.77 -19.50 12.68
N ALA A 48 -35.98 -20.01 12.94
CA ALA A 48 -36.29 -21.42 12.89
C ALA A 48 -36.20 -21.90 11.42
N GLY A 49 -35.05 -22.43 11.00
CA GLY A 49 -34.89 -22.97 9.64
C GLY A 49 -33.46 -22.98 9.08
N GLY A 50 -32.48 -22.40 9.76
CA GLY A 50 -31.09 -22.38 9.27
C GLY A 50 -30.87 -21.55 8.00
N MET A 51 -31.85 -20.72 7.61
CA MET A 51 -31.73 -19.72 6.56
C MET A 51 -31.26 -18.38 7.14
N GLN A 52 -30.50 -17.63 6.35
CA GLN A 52 -29.98 -16.32 6.73
C GLN A 52 -29.94 -15.37 5.52
N ILE A 53 -30.21 -14.09 5.76
CA ILE A 53 -30.00 -13.04 4.77
C ILE A 53 -28.51 -12.69 4.76
N SER A 54 -27.85 -12.88 3.62
CA SER A 54 -26.48 -12.44 3.39
C SER A 54 -26.49 -11.28 2.40
N TRP A 55 -25.63 -10.28 2.62
CA TRP A 55 -25.50 -9.16 1.71
C TRP A 55 -24.05 -8.74 1.60
N GLU A 56 -23.73 -8.07 0.50
CA GLU A 56 -22.40 -7.53 0.29
C GLU A 56 -22.45 -6.25 -0.53
N VAL A 57 -21.51 -5.35 -0.27
CA VAL A 57 -21.29 -4.20 -1.13
C VAL A 57 -20.63 -4.68 -2.42
N ARG A 58 -21.08 -4.19 -3.57
CA ARG A 58 -20.45 -4.42 -4.87
C ARG A 58 -19.41 -3.35 -5.17
N SER A 59 -18.42 -3.67 -6.00
CA SER A 59 -17.36 -2.72 -6.38
C SER A 59 -16.76 -1.98 -5.17
N ARG A 60 -16.46 -2.73 -4.08
CA ARG A 60 -16.15 -2.19 -2.74
C ARG A 60 -14.93 -1.29 -2.73
N PHE A 61 -13.95 -1.58 -3.59
CA PHE A 61 -12.81 -0.70 -3.80
C PHE A 61 -13.13 0.36 -4.84
N ARG A 62 -13.53 1.54 -4.37
CA ARG A 62 -14.12 2.58 -5.22
C ARG A 62 -13.11 3.20 -6.19
N LEU A 63 -11.81 2.98 -6.05
CA LEU A 63 -10.84 3.53 -7.02
C LEU A 63 -11.07 2.96 -8.43
N PHE A 64 -11.51 1.70 -8.55
CA PHE A 64 -11.87 1.09 -9.83
C PHE A 64 -13.21 1.64 -10.34
N ARG A 65 -13.28 1.92 -11.64
CA ARG A 65 -14.52 2.30 -12.34
C ARG A 65 -15.38 1.10 -12.72
N GLU A 66 -14.81 -0.10 -12.77
CA GLU A 66 -15.52 -1.28 -13.25
C GLU A 66 -15.36 -2.42 -12.26
N GLU A 67 -16.49 -3.04 -11.91
CA GLU A 67 -16.55 -4.16 -10.96
C GLU A 67 -15.62 -5.32 -11.33
N ARG A 68 -15.45 -5.59 -12.64
CA ARG A 68 -14.57 -6.66 -13.12
C ARG A 68 -13.13 -6.52 -12.63
N ASP A 69 -12.64 -5.30 -12.47
CA ASP A 69 -11.27 -5.04 -12.02
C ASP A 69 -11.14 -5.36 -10.52
N PHE A 70 -12.21 -5.15 -9.75
CA PHE A 70 -12.28 -5.56 -8.35
C PHE A 70 -12.44 -7.08 -8.19
N GLN A 71 -13.25 -7.73 -9.02
CA GLN A 71 -13.53 -9.18 -8.91
C GLN A 71 -12.29 -10.05 -9.17
N ILE A 72 -11.31 -9.57 -9.94
CA ILE A 72 -10.01 -10.24 -10.09
C ILE A 72 -9.32 -10.41 -8.72
N HIS A 73 -9.38 -9.38 -7.88
CA HIS A 73 -8.78 -9.41 -6.54
C HIS A 73 -9.61 -10.22 -5.56
N VAL A 74 -10.94 -10.16 -5.62
CA VAL A 74 -11.80 -11.05 -4.85
C VAL A 74 -11.45 -12.51 -5.15
N ALA A 75 -11.29 -12.88 -6.42
CA ALA A 75 -10.95 -14.26 -6.80
C ALA A 75 -9.53 -14.68 -6.35
N ALA A 76 -8.56 -13.77 -6.36
CA ALA A 76 -7.16 -14.07 -6.02
C ALA A 76 -6.87 -14.04 -4.51
N GLU A 77 -7.48 -13.12 -3.76
CA GLU A 77 -7.15 -12.86 -2.35
C GLU A 77 -8.09 -13.57 -1.35
N SER A 78 -9.24 -14.09 -1.81
CA SER A 78 -10.18 -14.80 -0.92
C SER A 78 -9.49 -16.03 -0.31
N ASN A 79 -9.11 -15.90 0.97
CA ASN A 79 -8.40 -16.90 1.79
C ASN A 79 -6.88 -16.98 1.61
N GLN A 80 -6.24 -15.93 1.08
CA GLN A 80 -4.79 -15.87 0.94
C GLN A 80 -4.21 -14.57 1.49
N SER A 81 -2.89 -14.53 1.70
CA SER A 81 -2.20 -13.27 1.97
C SER A 81 -2.13 -12.43 0.69
N ILE A 82 -1.91 -11.12 0.84
CA ILE A 82 -1.75 -10.20 -0.30
C ILE A 82 -0.56 -10.62 -1.16
N LEU A 83 0.54 -11.05 -0.54
CA LEU A 83 1.71 -11.59 -1.26
C LEU A 83 1.37 -12.84 -2.08
N ALA A 84 0.66 -13.82 -1.50
CA ALA A 84 0.29 -15.03 -2.21
C ALA A 84 -0.64 -14.73 -3.40
N ALA A 85 -1.58 -13.80 -3.22
CA ALA A 85 -2.45 -13.35 -4.30
C ALA A 85 -1.69 -12.61 -5.40
N GLU A 86 -0.70 -11.77 -5.05
CA GLU A 86 0.18 -11.13 -6.03
C GLU A 86 0.90 -12.19 -6.86
N GLN A 87 1.53 -13.19 -6.24
CA GLN A 87 2.21 -14.28 -6.95
C GLN A 87 1.28 -15.05 -7.90
N ALA A 88 0.02 -15.26 -7.50
CA ALA A 88 -0.99 -15.87 -8.37
C ALA A 88 -1.32 -14.96 -9.58
N LEU A 89 -1.52 -13.67 -9.37
CA LEU A 89 -1.81 -12.68 -10.42
C LEU A 89 -0.62 -12.49 -11.37
N GLU A 90 0.59 -12.54 -10.85
CA GLU A 90 1.84 -12.50 -11.61
C GLU A 90 1.88 -13.64 -12.63
N LEU A 91 1.60 -14.88 -12.22
CA LEU A 91 1.51 -16.04 -13.11
C LEU A 91 0.35 -15.91 -14.11
N GLN A 92 -0.84 -15.51 -13.66
CA GLN A 92 -2.01 -15.32 -14.52
C GLN A 92 -1.79 -14.25 -15.61
N SER A 93 -0.97 -13.24 -15.30
CA SER A 93 -0.63 -12.17 -16.24
C SER A 93 0.53 -12.51 -17.19
N ASP A 94 1.14 -13.70 -17.03
CA ASP A 94 2.40 -14.11 -17.66
C ASP A 94 3.51 -13.06 -17.38
N GLY A 95 3.59 -12.61 -16.13
CA GLY A 95 4.59 -11.67 -15.62
C GLY A 95 4.57 -10.26 -16.22
N ARG A 96 3.50 -9.91 -16.93
CA ARG A 96 3.29 -8.58 -17.52
C ARG A 96 2.54 -7.61 -16.59
N GLY A 97 2.11 -8.11 -15.45
CA GLY A 97 1.40 -7.34 -14.43
C GLY A 97 -0.11 -7.30 -14.68
N TRP A 98 -0.89 -7.31 -13.59
CA TRP A 98 -2.35 -7.22 -13.63
C TRP A 98 -2.84 -5.77 -13.82
N ALA A 99 -2.13 -4.78 -13.28
CA ALA A 99 -2.55 -3.37 -13.26
C ALA A 99 -2.67 -2.73 -14.66
N ARG A 100 -1.96 -3.25 -15.66
CA ARG A 100 -1.96 -2.76 -17.05
C ARG A 100 -3.35 -2.68 -17.66
N ASN A 101 -4.25 -3.54 -17.20
CA ASN A 101 -5.63 -3.58 -17.68
C ASN A 101 -6.51 -2.54 -16.95
N ALA A 102 -6.26 -2.27 -15.66
CA ALA A 102 -7.11 -1.44 -14.81
C ALA A 102 -6.71 0.06 -14.78
N VAL A 103 -5.44 0.40 -15.00
CA VAL A 103 -4.91 1.77 -14.78
C VAL A 103 -5.62 2.88 -15.55
N ASN A 104 -6.22 2.59 -16.71
CA ASN A 104 -6.99 3.59 -17.49
C ASN A 104 -8.47 3.68 -17.08
N ARG A 105 -8.89 2.90 -16.08
CA ARG A 105 -10.27 2.76 -15.61
C ARG A 105 -10.37 3.06 -14.12
N LEU A 106 -9.70 4.13 -13.68
CA LEU A 106 -9.71 4.59 -12.29
C LEU A 106 -10.56 5.85 -12.12
N CYS A 107 -11.13 6.07 -10.93
CA CYS A 107 -11.78 7.35 -10.59
C CYS A 107 -10.79 8.51 -10.37
N ILE A 108 -9.51 8.31 -10.68
CA ILE A 108 -8.45 9.31 -10.68
C ILE A 108 -7.82 9.30 -12.06
N ASP A 109 -7.58 10.48 -12.64
CA ASP A 109 -6.94 10.59 -13.95
C ASP A 109 -5.42 10.40 -13.86
N LEU A 110 -4.75 10.28 -15.01
CA LEU A 110 -3.27 10.15 -15.04
C LEU A 110 -2.55 11.39 -14.50
N GLY A 111 -3.24 12.54 -14.45
CA GLY A 111 -2.85 13.78 -13.76
C GLY A 111 -2.85 13.67 -12.24
N GLY A 112 -3.47 12.62 -11.70
CA GLY A 112 -3.63 12.42 -10.27
C GLY A 112 -4.81 13.19 -9.68
N HIS A 113 -5.69 13.75 -10.52
CA HIS A 113 -6.89 14.47 -10.08
C HIS A 113 -8.06 13.51 -9.97
N VAL A 114 -8.87 13.71 -8.92
CA VAL A 114 -10.12 12.96 -8.75
C VAL A 114 -11.10 13.34 -9.86
N SER A 115 -11.65 12.33 -10.54
CA SER A 115 -12.72 12.51 -11.51
C SER A 115 -14.02 12.82 -10.77
N GLU A 116 -14.54 14.04 -10.92
CA GLU A 116 -15.80 14.47 -10.31
C GLU A 116 -16.73 15.08 -11.40
N PRO A 117 -17.85 14.41 -11.77
CA PRO A 117 -18.28 13.10 -11.30
C PRO A 117 -17.42 11.96 -11.87
N CYS A 118 -17.24 10.89 -11.11
CA CYS A 118 -16.70 9.63 -11.62
C CYS A 118 -17.84 8.82 -12.26
N THR A 119 -17.57 8.15 -13.38
CA THR A 119 -18.50 7.16 -13.94
C THR A 119 -18.03 5.77 -13.55
N ARG A 120 -18.71 5.14 -12.59
CA ARG A 120 -18.45 3.77 -12.12
C ARG A 120 -19.61 2.88 -12.50
N ASP A 121 -19.31 1.75 -13.14
CA ASP A 121 -20.30 0.78 -13.62
C ASP A 121 -21.44 1.47 -14.41
N LYS A 122 -21.06 2.44 -15.27
CA LYS A 122 -21.93 3.30 -16.09
C LYS A 122 -22.79 4.31 -15.31
N ILE A 123 -22.68 4.38 -14.00
CA ILE A 123 -23.39 5.34 -13.15
C ILE A 123 -22.46 6.50 -12.78
N LYS A 124 -22.95 7.73 -12.96
CA LYS A 124 -22.25 8.93 -12.49
C LYS A 124 -22.47 9.10 -10.99
N GLU A 125 -21.39 9.22 -10.24
CA GLU A 125 -21.43 9.48 -8.81
C GLU A 125 -20.24 10.33 -8.37
N SER A 126 -20.36 10.93 -7.18
CA SER A 126 -19.24 11.61 -6.53
C SER A 126 -18.27 10.57 -5.99
N TYR A 127 -16.98 10.71 -6.33
CA TYR A 127 -15.96 9.80 -5.81
C TYR A 127 -15.74 10.03 -4.32
N LEU A 128 -15.70 11.28 -3.87
CA LEU A 128 -15.37 11.60 -2.48
C LEU A 128 -16.58 11.58 -1.54
N THR A 129 -17.78 11.85 -2.07
CA THR A 129 -19.03 12.01 -1.30
C THR A 129 -20.17 11.17 -1.91
N PRO A 130 -20.09 9.83 -1.85
CA PRO A 130 -21.16 8.96 -2.35
C PRO A 130 -22.47 9.23 -1.62
N THR A 131 -23.58 9.19 -2.36
CA THR A 131 -24.93 9.28 -1.79
C THR A 131 -25.57 7.90 -1.58
N GLU A 132 -24.99 6.87 -2.19
CA GLU A 132 -25.48 5.50 -2.20
C GLU A 132 -24.38 4.52 -2.59
N HIS A 133 -24.56 3.25 -2.26
CA HIS A 133 -23.64 2.16 -2.54
C HIS A 133 -24.37 0.98 -3.20
N PRO A 134 -23.81 0.36 -4.25
CA PRO A 134 -24.42 -0.83 -4.83
C PRO A 134 -24.25 -2.01 -3.86
N VAL A 135 -25.33 -2.73 -3.60
CA VAL A 135 -25.40 -3.87 -2.68
C VAL A 135 -26.09 -5.03 -3.38
N THR A 136 -25.57 -6.23 -3.18
CA THR A 136 -26.25 -7.49 -3.51
C THR A 136 -26.75 -8.12 -2.23
N VAL A 137 -28.00 -8.57 -2.23
CA VAL A 137 -28.62 -9.32 -1.13
C VAL A 137 -29.06 -10.68 -1.66
N ARG A 138 -28.84 -11.73 -0.87
CA ARG A 138 -29.26 -13.09 -1.20
C ARG A 138 -29.68 -13.84 0.05
N LEU A 139 -30.51 -14.85 -0.14
CA LEU A 139 -30.81 -15.81 0.91
C LEU A 139 -29.78 -16.94 0.86
N THR A 140 -29.24 -17.33 2.00
CA THR A 140 -28.29 -18.44 2.13
C THR A 140 -28.72 -19.40 3.25
N GLY A 141 -28.06 -20.56 3.34
CA GLY A 141 -28.45 -21.63 4.27
C GLY A 141 -29.40 -22.63 3.62
N ALA A 142 -30.31 -23.21 4.42
CA ALA A 142 -31.22 -24.26 3.98
C ALA A 142 -32.44 -23.72 3.21
N VAL A 143 -32.21 -23.05 2.08
CA VAL A 143 -33.28 -22.48 1.24
C VAL A 143 -34.02 -23.59 0.48
N PRO A 144 -35.36 -23.73 0.61
CA PRO A 144 -36.10 -24.76 -0.11
C PRO A 144 -36.06 -24.52 -1.64
N VAL A 145 -35.86 -25.60 -2.40
CA VAL A 145 -35.81 -25.53 -3.87
C VAL A 145 -37.18 -25.09 -4.42
N GLY A 146 -37.19 -24.08 -5.28
CA GLY A 146 -38.41 -23.53 -5.86
C GLY A 146 -39.22 -22.64 -4.92
N ALA A 147 -38.65 -22.25 -3.78
CA ALA A 147 -39.28 -21.27 -2.89
C ALA A 147 -39.37 -19.89 -3.56
N VAL A 148 -40.46 -19.19 -3.24
CA VAL A 148 -40.70 -17.81 -3.69
C VAL A 148 -40.41 -16.87 -2.52
N CYS A 149 -39.59 -15.86 -2.77
CA CYS A 149 -39.18 -14.88 -1.79
C CYS A 149 -39.83 -13.53 -2.09
N ALA A 150 -40.64 -13.03 -1.16
CA ALA A 150 -41.17 -11.68 -1.17
C ALA A 150 -40.30 -10.77 -0.30
N TRP A 151 -39.48 -9.94 -0.96
CA TRP A 151 -38.55 -9.01 -0.33
C TRP A 151 -39.16 -7.63 -0.15
N SER A 152 -38.76 -6.94 0.91
CA SER A 152 -39.07 -5.54 1.19
C SER A 152 -37.83 -4.83 1.73
N PHE A 153 -37.49 -3.69 1.15
CA PHE A 153 -36.38 -2.84 1.56
C PHE A 153 -36.88 -1.45 1.95
N ASP A 154 -36.72 -1.07 3.21
CA ASP A 154 -37.17 0.21 3.74
C ASP A 154 -35.99 1.02 4.30
N ASP A 155 -35.72 2.17 3.71
CA ASP A 155 -34.68 3.14 4.11
C ASP A 155 -35.27 4.44 4.70
N GLY A 156 -36.57 4.43 5.02
CA GLY A 156 -37.32 5.54 5.61
C GLY A 156 -38.11 6.38 4.60
N ASP A 157 -37.90 6.19 3.29
CA ASP A 157 -38.66 6.85 2.22
C ASP A 157 -39.82 5.97 1.69
N GLY A 158 -40.11 4.87 2.39
CA GLY A 158 -41.17 3.90 2.07
C GLY A 158 -40.61 2.56 1.53
N PRO A 159 -41.29 1.43 1.82
CA PRO A 159 -40.78 0.10 1.46
C PRO A 159 -40.82 -0.13 -0.06
N ARG A 160 -39.69 -0.56 -0.61
CA ARG A 160 -39.56 -1.07 -1.97
C ARG A 160 -39.67 -2.59 -1.94
N SER A 161 -40.72 -3.14 -2.52
CA SER A 161 -40.98 -4.59 -2.50
C SER A 161 -40.75 -5.24 -3.86
N THR A 162 -40.26 -6.47 -3.86
CA THR A 162 -40.13 -7.32 -5.04
C THR A 162 -40.41 -8.78 -4.68
N THR A 163 -40.91 -9.57 -5.62
CA THR A 163 -41.18 -11.01 -5.40
C THR A 163 -40.55 -11.80 -6.54
N GLN A 164 -39.66 -12.71 -6.19
CA GLN A 164 -38.88 -13.51 -7.15
C GLN A 164 -38.51 -14.86 -6.55
N ASP A 165 -37.86 -15.72 -7.36
CA ASP A 165 -37.28 -16.98 -6.89
C ASP A 165 -36.24 -16.69 -5.79
N CYS A 166 -36.27 -17.45 -4.69
CA CYS A 166 -35.33 -17.30 -3.59
C CYS A 166 -33.87 -17.55 -3.97
N ALA A 167 -33.60 -18.25 -5.08
CA ALA A 167 -32.25 -18.48 -5.61
C ALA A 167 -31.67 -17.22 -6.30
N GLU A 168 -32.51 -16.30 -6.75
CA GLU A 168 -32.07 -15.10 -7.47
C GLU A 168 -31.66 -14.00 -6.48
N PRO A 169 -30.45 -13.43 -6.62
CA PRO A 169 -30.02 -12.31 -5.79
C PRO A 169 -30.79 -11.02 -6.14
N ILE A 170 -30.78 -10.07 -5.21
CA ILE A 170 -31.32 -8.72 -5.41
C ILE A 170 -30.20 -7.71 -5.38
N ASP A 171 -30.09 -6.95 -6.45
CA ASP A 171 -29.20 -5.80 -6.54
C ASP A 171 -29.98 -4.51 -6.32
N PHE A 172 -29.52 -3.68 -5.40
CA PHE A 172 -30.04 -2.32 -5.24
C PHE A 172 -28.97 -1.35 -4.74
N ARG A 173 -29.30 -0.06 -4.67
CA ARG A 173 -28.41 0.98 -4.16
C ARG A 173 -28.86 1.37 -2.75
N ALA A 174 -28.07 1.01 -1.74
CA ALA A 174 -28.30 1.36 -0.34
C ALA A 174 -27.89 2.82 -0.08
N ARG A 175 -28.71 3.58 0.64
CA ARG A 175 -28.45 5.00 0.92
C ARG A 175 -27.24 5.19 1.82
N TYR A 176 -26.39 6.16 1.51
CA TYR A 176 -25.27 6.54 2.37
C TYR A 176 -25.78 7.01 3.74
N GLY A 177 -25.12 6.56 4.82
CA GLY A 177 -25.37 7.03 6.18
C GLY A 177 -26.67 6.56 6.83
N ARG A 178 -27.52 5.81 6.12
CA ARG A 178 -28.79 5.26 6.64
C ARG A 178 -28.78 3.74 6.56
N ALA A 179 -29.43 3.10 7.54
CA ALA A 179 -29.69 1.66 7.47
C ALA A 179 -30.93 1.41 6.61
N THR A 180 -30.88 0.38 5.76
CA THR A 180 -32.03 -0.16 5.04
C THR A 180 -32.47 -1.44 5.76
N ASN A 181 -33.70 -1.45 6.27
CA ASN A 181 -34.32 -2.64 6.83
C ASN A 181 -34.71 -3.57 5.66
N ALA A 182 -34.07 -4.73 5.57
CA ALA A 182 -34.38 -5.76 4.58
C ALA A 182 -35.19 -6.87 5.25
N THR A 183 -36.38 -7.14 4.71
CA THR A 183 -37.28 -8.22 5.15
C THR A 183 -37.52 -9.15 3.98
N VAL A 184 -37.55 -10.47 4.23
CA VAL A 184 -37.96 -11.46 3.24
C VAL A 184 -38.95 -12.43 3.85
N ASP A 185 -40.06 -12.64 3.15
CA ASP A 185 -41.02 -13.71 3.39
C ASP A 185 -40.78 -14.85 2.39
N VAL A 186 -40.44 -16.02 2.91
CA VAL A 186 -40.11 -17.23 2.14
C VAL A 186 -41.33 -18.15 2.13
N ALA A 187 -41.87 -18.42 0.95
CA ALA A 187 -42.98 -19.37 0.77
C ALA A 187 -42.52 -20.57 -0.07
N SER A 188 -42.70 -21.78 0.47
CA SER A 188 -42.52 -23.04 -0.27
C SER A 188 -43.79 -23.86 -0.10
N GLY A 189 -44.40 -24.33 -1.19
CA GLY A 189 -45.82 -24.70 -1.35
C GLY A 189 -46.46 -25.72 -0.39
N GLY A 190 -45.80 -26.14 0.70
CA GLY A 190 -46.37 -26.94 1.79
C GLY A 190 -46.01 -26.47 3.21
N ASP A 191 -45.07 -25.54 3.38
CA ASP A 191 -44.59 -25.09 4.70
C ASP A 191 -45.16 -23.72 5.08
N ALA A 192 -45.21 -23.43 6.39
CA ALA A 192 -45.56 -22.10 6.87
C ALA A 192 -44.53 -21.07 6.36
N PRO A 193 -44.97 -19.91 5.85
CA PRO A 193 -44.05 -18.91 5.34
C PRO A 193 -43.12 -18.43 6.45
N GLN A 194 -41.83 -18.40 6.16
CA GLN A 194 -40.81 -17.96 7.12
C GLN A 194 -40.42 -16.52 6.83
N ARG A 195 -40.34 -15.69 7.88
CA ARG A 195 -39.90 -14.30 7.77
C ARG A 195 -38.49 -14.14 8.33
N LEU A 196 -37.64 -13.45 7.58
CA LEU A 196 -36.29 -13.07 8.00
C LEU A 196 -36.13 -11.56 7.87
N MET A 197 -35.34 -10.97 8.76
CA MET A 197 -35.08 -9.53 8.77
C MET A 197 -33.60 -9.25 9.07
N THR A 198 -33.04 -8.22 8.43
CA THR A 198 -31.69 -7.71 8.71
C THR A 198 -31.61 -6.22 8.44
N GLN A 199 -30.57 -5.57 8.96
CA GLN A 199 -30.23 -4.18 8.64
C GLN A 199 -29.02 -4.12 7.72
N ILE A 200 -29.19 -3.47 6.58
CA ILE A 200 -28.13 -3.21 5.61
C ILE A 200 -27.65 -1.79 5.83
N LYS A 201 -26.43 -1.64 6.37
CA LYS A 201 -25.80 -0.34 6.56
C LYS A 201 -24.36 -0.41 6.06
N VAL A 202 -24.12 0.21 4.91
CA VAL A 202 -22.77 0.25 4.33
C VAL A 202 -21.89 1.19 5.14
N ARG A 203 -20.74 0.69 5.58
CA ARG A 203 -19.71 1.49 6.22
C ARG A 203 -18.74 2.02 5.16
N ASP A 204 -18.86 3.30 4.81
CA ASP A 204 -17.92 3.93 3.88
C ASP A 204 -16.69 4.47 4.62
N ILE A 205 -15.51 4.11 4.13
CA ILE A 205 -14.21 4.41 4.73
C ILE A 205 -13.38 5.22 3.74
N LEU A 206 -12.86 6.38 4.16
CA LEU A 206 -11.93 7.20 3.41
C LEU A 206 -10.50 7.03 3.93
N ILE A 207 -9.62 6.52 3.07
CA ILE A 207 -8.20 6.31 3.36
C ILE A 207 -7.38 7.22 2.45
N ALA A 208 -6.38 7.91 2.98
CA ALA A 208 -5.38 8.61 2.18
C ALA A 208 -4.02 7.92 2.27
N GLY A 209 -3.33 7.78 1.12
CA GLY A 209 -1.96 7.30 1.06
C GLY A 209 -1.00 8.47 0.87
N LEU A 210 -0.13 8.72 1.84
CA LEU A 210 0.87 9.80 1.81
C LEU A 210 2.28 9.23 1.89
N GLY A 211 3.28 9.96 1.42
CA GLY A 211 4.67 9.57 1.61
C GLY A 211 5.58 9.80 0.40
N ASP A 212 6.73 9.15 0.43
CA ASP A 212 7.76 9.22 -0.61
C ASP A 212 7.62 8.13 -1.69
N SER A 213 8.72 7.76 -2.33
CA SER A 213 8.77 6.81 -3.44
C SER A 213 8.38 5.38 -3.05
N ILE A 214 8.60 4.98 -1.80
CA ILE A 214 8.18 3.66 -1.30
C ILE A 214 6.66 3.66 -1.11
N ALA A 215 6.10 4.77 -0.60
CA ALA A 215 4.66 4.92 -0.52
C ALA A 215 3.98 5.04 -1.89
N SER A 216 4.64 5.65 -2.89
CA SER A 216 4.08 5.81 -4.25
C SER A 216 4.06 4.52 -5.06
N GLY A 217 4.92 3.55 -4.74
CA GLY A 217 5.08 2.31 -5.51
C GLY A 217 6.08 2.45 -6.66
N GLU A 218 7.06 3.35 -6.54
CA GLU A 218 8.13 3.49 -7.53
C GLU A 218 8.85 2.16 -7.78
N GLY A 219 9.34 1.94 -9.01
CA GLY A 219 9.88 0.66 -9.45
C GLY A 219 8.86 -0.28 -10.10
N ASN A 220 7.55 0.03 -9.98
CA ASN A 220 6.48 -0.87 -10.43
C ASN A 220 5.44 -0.12 -11.28
N PRO A 221 5.77 0.37 -12.49
CA PRO A 221 4.80 1.05 -13.35
C PRO A 221 3.63 0.15 -13.74
N ASP A 222 2.39 0.64 -13.63
CA ASP A 222 1.17 -0.12 -13.93
C ASP A 222 1.18 -0.83 -15.29
N ARG A 223 1.85 -0.24 -16.28
CA ARG A 223 2.29 -0.94 -17.49
C ARG A 223 3.79 -0.70 -17.68
N THR A 224 4.58 -1.76 -17.73
CA THR A 224 6.02 -1.66 -18.01
C THR A 224 6.28 -1.09 -19.39
N VAL A 225 7.51 -0.60 -19.58
CA VAL A 225 8.03 -0.35 -20.92
C VAL A 225 8.03 -1.65 -21.72
N ALA A 226 7.67 -1.58 -23.00
CA ALA A 226 7.86 -2.70 -23.92
C ALA A 226 9.30 -2.62 -24.46
N LEU A 227 10.04 -3.72 -24.40
CA LEU A 227 11.46 -3.75 -24.79
C LEU A 227 11.66 -4.23 -26.22
N SER A 228 12.62 -3.63 -26.89
CA SER A 228 13.14 -4.04 -28.20
C SER A 228 14.33 -4.98 -28.00
N ASP A 229 14.46 -5.98 -28.88
CA ASP A 229 15.62 -6.88 -28.88
C ASP A 229 16.88 -6.19 -29.44
N GLU A 230 16.70 -5.09 -30.17
CA GLU A 230 17.80 -4.25 -30.66
C GLU A 230 18.33 -3.26 -29.62
N GLY A 231 19.61 -2.94 -29.75
CA GLY A 231 20.34 -2.00 -28.91
C GLY A 231 20.03 -0.53 -29.23
N PHE A 232 20.20 0.29 -28.20
CA PHE A 232 20.07 1.73 -28.20
C PHE A 232 21.35 2.34 -27.62
N CYS A 233 21.92 3.29 -28.35
CA CYS A 233 23.19 3.90 -28.04
C CYS A 233 23.08 4.92 -26.91
N PHE A 234 24.02 4.87 -25.98
CA PHE A 234 24.29 5.88 -24.97
C PHE A 234 25.73 6.36 -25.07
N ARG A 235 25.93 7.67 -25.01
CA ARG A 235 27.27 8.26 -24.86
C ARG A 235 27.77 7.99 -23.43
N SER A 236 29.08 7.93 -23.24
CA SER A 236 29.69 7.77 -21.91
C SER A 236 30.64 8.93 -21.60
N TYR A 237 30.82 9.23 -20.31
CA TYR A 237 31.72 10.26 -19.80
C TYR A 237 33.21 9.87 -19.84
N LEU A 238 33.51 8.59 -20.13
CA LEU A 238 34.87 8.07 -20.21
C LEU A 238 35.60 8.55 -21.47
N GLY A 239 36.39 9.63 -21.36
CA GLY A 239 37.60 9.94 -22.14
C GLY A 239 37.53 9.89 -23.67
N GLY A 240 37.43 11.07 -24.30
CA GLY A 240 37.67 11.28 -25.74
C GLY A 240 36.49 10.94 -26.67
N ALA A 241 36.54 11.43 -27.91
CA ALA A 241 35.56 11.13 -28.94
C ALA A 241 35.55 9.62 -29.24
N GLY A 242 34.48 8.92 -28.86
CA GLY A 242 34.24 7.53 -29.24
C GLY A 242 34.14 6.52 -28.09
N ARG A 243 33.37 6.79 -27.03
CA ARG A 243 32.95 5.72 -26.11
C ARG A 243 31.44 5.76 -25.89
N GLU A 244 30.78 4.95 -26.70
CA GLU A 244 29.35 4.65 -26.66
C GLU A 244 29.15 3.25 -26.07
N PHE A 245 28.00 3.00 -25.47
CA PHE A 245 27.57 1.65 -25.10
C PHE A 245 26.10 1.45 -25.48
N TYR A 246 25.69 0.20 -25.67
CA TYR A 246 24.36 -0.14 -26.15
C TYR A 246 23.58 -0.92 -25.09
N ARG A 247 22.30 -0.59 -24.91
CA ARG A 247 21.35 -1.32 -24.06
C ARG A 247 20.01 -1.51 -24.79
N PRO A 248 19.14 -2.44 -24.37
CA PRO A 248 17.88 -2.67 -25.06
C PRO A 248 17.04 -1.39 -25.25
N SER A 249 16.51 -1.19 -26.46
CA SER A 249 15.65 -0.04 -26.76
C SER A 249 14.19 -0.27 -26.32
N ARG A 250 13.32 0.71 -26.60
CA ARG A 250 11.86 0.58 -26.48
C ARG A 250 11.27 -0.06 -27.74
N ALA A 251 10.40 -1.04 -27.57
CA ALA A 251 9.65 -1.64 -28.67
C ALA A 251 8.82 -0.58 -29.39
N GLY A 252 8.79 -0.63 -30.72
CA GLY A 252 8.04 0.33 -31.55
C GLY A 252 8.74 1.68 -31.78
N TYR A 253 9.77 2.04 -31.00
CA TYR A 253 10.53 3.27 -31.26
C TYR A 253 11.38 3.12 -32.54
N LYS A 254 11.12 3.97 -33.54
CA LYS A 254 11.81 3.98 -34.85
C LYS A 254 12.72 5.20 -35.07
N GLY A 255 12.94 6.02 -34.04
CA GLY A 255 13.84 7.16 -34.15
C GLY A 255 15.32 6.75 -34.14
N GLY A 256 16.21 7.74 -34.08
CA GLY A 256 17.65 7.51 -34.04
C GLY A 256 18.08 6.61 -32.88
N ARG A 257 18.61 5.43 -33.18
CA ARG A 257 19.11 4.47 -32.16
C ARG A 257 20.62 4.57 -31.96
N ALA A 258 21.32 5.23 -32.88
CA ALA A 258 22.76 5.47 -32.81
C ALA A 258 23.03 6.88 -32.26
N CYS A 259 24.09 7.06 -31.48
CA CYS A 259 24.36 8.34 -30.82
C CYS A 259 24.66 9.51 -31.79
N GLY A 260 24.98 9.19 -33.05
CA GLY A 260 25.15 10.16 -34.15
C GLY A 260 23.87 10.54 -34.90
N THR A 261 22.71 10.01 -34.48
CA THR A 261 21.40 10.35 -35.05
C THR A 261 20.60 11.19 -34.07
N SER A 262 19.83 12.17 -34.56
CA SER A 262 18.92 12.93 -33.71
C SER A 262 17.60 12.16 -33.53
N GLY A 263 17.14 12.08 -32.28
CA GLY A 263 15.84 11.50 -31.93
C GLY A 263 14.98 12.51 -31.18
N SER A 264 13.69 12.58 -31.51
CA SER A 264 12.73 13.40 -30.78
C SER A 264 12.44 12.76 -29.41
N LEU A 265 12.69 13.53 -28.33
CA LEU A 265 12.33 13.13 -26.96
C LEU A 265 10.82 12.84 -26.86
N ASP A 266 9.98 13.70 -27.45
CA ASP A 266 8.52 13.50 -27.44
C ASP A 266 8.12 12.15 -28.06
N THR A 267 8.78 11.76 -29.17
CA THR A 267 8.52 10.46 -29.82
C THR A 267 9.01 9.31 -28.95
N TRP A 268 10.18 9.44 -28.30
CA TRP A 268 10.70 8.43 -27.38
C TRP A 268 9.74 8.18 -26.21
N GLN A 269 9.17 9.25 -25.66
CA GLN A 269 8.30 9.19 -24.48
C GLN A 269 6.95 8.55 -24.73
N GLN A 270 6.43 8.55 -25.96
CA GLN A 270 5.18 7.85 -26.30
C GLN A 270 5.24 6.34 -26.05
N TYR A 271 6.44 5.76 -26.02
CA TYR A 271 6.68 4.33 -25.78
C TYR A 271 7.09 4.03 -24.33
N GLY A 272 6.91 4.99 -23.41
CA GLY A 272 7.29 4.85 -22.01
C GLY A 272 6.38 3.90 -21.22
N ALA A 273 6.85 3.57 -20.02
CA ALA A 273 6.03 2.93 -19.01
C ALA A 273 4.83 3.83 -18.63
N LEU A 274 3.75 3.21 -18.16
CA LEU A 274 2.56 3.93 -17.70
C LEU A 274 2.44 3.81 -16.19
N TRP A 275 2.32 4.95 -15.53
CA TRP A 275 2.03 5.11 -14.11
C TRP A 275 0.61 5.68 -13.95
N MET A 276 -0.12 5.30 -12.90
CA MET A 276 -1.39 5.94 -12.55
C MET A 276 -1.20 7.43 -12.26
N ASN A 277 0.01 7.85 -11.88
CA ASN A 277 0.44 9.25 -11.99
C ASN A 277 1.93 9.36 -12.29
N ALA A 278 2.27 9.78 -13.51
CA ALA A 278 3.68 9.90 -13.95
C ALA A 278 4.46 10.92 -13.12
N ALA A 279 3.88 12.08 -12.81
CA ALA A 279 4.57 13.15 -12.09
C ALA A 279 5.11 12.73 -10.71
N CYS A 280 4.48 11.73 -10.09
CA CYS A 280 4.81 11.21 -8.77
C CYS A 280 5.20 9.72 -8.78
N HIS A 281 5.42 9.10 -9.96
CA HIS A 281 5.52 7.65 -10.16
C HIS A 281 4.59 6.87 -9.21
N ARG A 282 3.33 7.29 -9.12
CA ARG A 282 2.34 6.54 -8.35
C ARG A 282 1.93 5.32 -9.15
N SER A 283 1.74 4.21 -8.44
CA SER A 283 1.40 2.92 -9.00
C SER A 283 0.29 2.23 -8.21
N LEU A 284 -0.57 1.45 -8.88
CA LEU A 284 -1.47 0.52 -8.23
C LEU A 284 -0.71 -0.55 -7.45
N TYR A 285 0.56 -0.80 -7.79
CA TYR A 285 1.48 -1.73 -7.10
C TYR A 285 1.92 -1.26 -5.70
N SER A 286 1.63 -0.03 -5.30
CA SER A 286 2.02 0.46 -3.97
C SER A 286 1.38 -0.35 -2.85
N TYR A 287 2.12 -0.55 -1.76
CA TYR A 287 1.59 -1.25 -0.58
C TYR A 287 0.34 -0.56 -0.02
N GLN A 288 0.24 0.77 -0.20
CA GLN A 288 -0.88 1.57 0.27
C GLN A 288 -2.17 1.25 -0.49
N THR A 289 -2.08 1.17 -1.82
CA THR A 289 -3.19 0.75 -2.68
C THR A 289 -3.60 -0.68 -2.36
N ARG A 290 -2.62 -1.57 -2.17
CA ARG A 290 -2.85 -3.00 -1.83
C ARG A 290 -3.56 -3.19 -0.52
N ALA A 291 -3.12 -2.51 0.54
CA ALA A 291 -3.77 -2.60 1.84
C ALA A 291 -5.22 -2.10 1.77
N ALA A 292 -5.47 -0.98 1.07
CA ALA A 292 -6.83 -0.45 0.91
C ALA A 292 -7.73 -1.37 0.06
N LEU A 293 -7.18 -1.99 -0.98
CA LEU A 293 -7.88 -2.96 -1.83
C LEU A 293 -8.19 -4.26 -1.08
N ALA A 294 -7.21 -4.81 -0.37
CA ALA A 294 -7.38 -6.01 0.45
C ALA A 294 -8.41 -5.80 1.56
N LEU A 295 -8.48 -4.60 2.14
CA LEU A 295 -9.54 -4.22 3.08
C LEU A 295 -10.93 -4.39 2.45
N ALA A 296 -11.11 -3.85 1.23
CA ALA A 296 -12.36 -3.95 0.50
C ALA A 296 -12.69 -5.39 0.08
N VAL A 297 -11.69 -6.24 -0.17
CA VAL A 297 -11.89 -7.66 -0.46
C VAL A 297 -12.38 -8.40 0.78
N ARG A 298 -11.67 -8.24 1.91
CA ARG A 298 -11.87 -9.02 3.14
C ARG A 298 -13.13 -8.62 3.92
N TYR A 299 -13.56 -7.37 3.84
CA TYR A 299 -14.72 -6.86 4.56
C TYR A 299 -15.86 -6.56 3.61
N GLN A 300 -16.89 -7.41 3.61
CA GLN A 300 -17.96 -7.39 2.60
C GLN A 300 -18.96 -6.24 2.80
N HIS A 301 -19.07 -5.71 4.01
CA HIS A 301 -20.05 -4.68 4.38
C HIS A 301 -19.49 -3.25 4.33
N ILE A 302 -18.25 -3.08 3.86
CA ILE A 302 -17.60 -1.77 3.75
C ILE A 302 -17.46 -1.33 2.29
N ALA A 303 -17.37 -0.02 2.09
CA ALA A 303 -16.92 0.59 0.85
C ALA A 303 -15.65 1.41 1.13
N VAL A 304 -14.58 1.17 0.37
CA VAL A 304 -13.29 1.83 0.56
C VAL A 304 -13.07 2.88 -0.52
N THR A 305 -13.02 4.13 -0.11
CA THR A 305 -12.58 5.26 -0.92
C THR A 305 -11.11 5.53 -0.62
N TYR A 306 -10.22 5.30 -1.60
CA TYR A 306 -8.78 5.48 -1.40
C TYR A 306 -8.27 6.71 -2.19
N LEU A 307 -7.56 7.60 -1.51
CA LEU A 307 -6.96 8.79 -2.09
C LEU A 307 -5.42 8.66 -2.09
N PRO A 308 -4.81 8.18 -3.19
CA PRO A 308 -3.37 8.08 -3.34
C PRO A 308 -2.75 9.46 -3.59
N LEU A 309 -1.90 9.95 -2.68
CA LEU A 309 -1.21 11.23 -2.81
C LEU A 309 0.31 11.11 -2.69
N ALA A 310 0.84 9.97 -2.23
CA ALA A 310 2.26 9.70 -2.13
C ALA A 310 3.02 10.05 -3.42
N CYS A 311 4.24 10.56 -3.28
CA CYS A 311 4.98 11.10 -4.42
C CYS A 311 6.47 10.80 -4.29
N THR A 312 7.04 10.20 -5.33
CA THR A 312 8.48 9.96 -5.37
C THR A 312 9.30 11.24 -5.20
N GLY A 313 10.32 11.14 -4.35
CA GLY A 313 11.20 12.23 -4.02
C GLY A 313 10.68 13.21 -2.97
N ALA A 314 9.50 12.96 -2.39
CA ALA A 314 9.01 13.76 -1.29
C ALA A 314 9.92 13.61 -0.06
N SER A 315 10.34 14.73 0.51
CA SER A 315 10.75 14.85 1.90
C SER A 315 9.58 15.40 2.72
N ILE A 316 9.72 15.51 4.04
CA ILE A 316 8.70 16.18 4.84
C ILE A 316 8.54 17.66 4.45
N PRO A 317 9.61 18.50 4.36
CA PRO A 317 9.44 19.88 3.95
C PRO A 317 8.98 20.02 2.50
N ASP A 318 9.53 19.23 1.58
CA ASP A 318 9.27 19.34 0.14
C ASP A 318 8.47 18.15 -0.39
N GLY A 319 7.31 18.38 -0.98
CA GLY A 319 6.45 17.32 -1.49
C GLY A 319 5.38 16.86 -0.51
N MET A 320 5.72 16.67 0.77
CA MET A 320 4.71 16.39 1.81
C MET A 320 4.01 17.67 2.26
N LEU A 321 4.77 18.67 2.74
CA LEU A 321 4.24 19.96 3.20
C LEU A 321 4.24 21.02 2.08
N GLY A 322 5.37 21.20 1.42
CA GLY A 322 5.54 22.13 0.29
C GLY A 322 5.32 21.47 -1.06
N SER A 323 5.28 22.27 -2.13
CA SER A 323 5.35 21.72 -3.50
C SER A 323 6.71 21.12 -3.78
N GLN A 324 6.77 20.10 -4.64
CA GLN A 324 8.02 19.57 -5.17
C GLN A 324 8.00 19.61 -6.70
N ARG A 325 9.13 19.28 -7.31
CA ARG A 325 9.22 19.11 -8.75
C ARG A 325 8.56 17.80 -9.21
N ALA A 326 7.89 17.83 -10.35
CA ALA A 326 7.41 16.62 -11.01
C ALA A 326 8.58 15.77 -11.52
N ARG A 327 8.47 14.45 -11.42
CA ARG A 327 9.53 13.51 -11.80
C ARG A 327 9.48 13.14 -13.28
N GLU A 328 8.28 13.04 -13.83
CA GLU A 328 8.02 12.77 -15.24
C GLU A 328 6.83 13.61 -15.72
N CYS A 329 6.84 14.04 -16.98
CA CYS A 329 5.70 14.73 -17.55
C CYS A 329 4.71 13.75 -18.18
N LEU A 330 3.43 14.08 -18.09
CA LEU A 330 2.40 13.36 -18.83
C LEU A 330 2.51 13.68 -20.32
N THR A 331 2.77 12.66 -21.12
CA THR A 331 2.72 12.75 -22.57
C THR A 331 1.29 12.52 -23.05
N ALA A 332 0.51 13.61 -23.17
CA ALA A 332 -0.71 13.56 -23.95
C ALA A 332 -0.36 13.50 -25.45
N LYS A 333 -1.20 12.82 -26.25
CA LYS A 333 -1.01 12.57 -27.70
C LYS A 333 -0.75 13.80 -28.58
N SER A 334 -0.78 15.02 -28.04
CA SER A 334 -0.54 16.26 -28.79
C SER A 334 0.33 17.32 -28.08
N SER A 335 0.90 17.03 -26.90
CA SER A 335 1.98 17.82 -26.26
C SER A 335 2.25 17.28 -24.86
N ALA A 336 3.53 17.20 -24.47
CA ALA A 336 3.91 16.99 -23.08
C ALA A 336 3.49 18.24 -22.27
N LYS A 337 2.40 18.16 -21.51
CA LYS A 337 2.07 19.20 -20.52
C LYS A 337 2.86 18.91 -19.25
N CYS A 338 4.10 19.41 -19.20
CA CYS A 338 4.87 19.41 -17.97
C CYS A 338 4.26 20.40 -16.98
N GLN A 339 3.50 19.92 -15.99
CA GLN A 339 3.37 20.68 -14.74
C GLN A 339 4.75 20.64 -14.10
N GLY A 340 5.52 21.73 -14.19
CA GLY A 340 6.90 21.77 -13.68
C GLY A 340 7.01 21.44 -12.18
N THR A 341 5.91 21.49 -11.45
CA THR A 341 5.79 21.16 -10.03
C THR A 341 4.51 20.40 -9.74
N VAL A 342 4.51 19.65 -8.64
CA VAL A 342 3.33 19.05 -8.01
C VAL A 342 3.12 19.69 -6.64
N ASN A 343 1.86 19.86 -6.25
CA ASN A 343 1.49 20.48 -4.98
C ASN A 343 1.86 19.60 -3.78
N GLY A 344 2.04 20.19 -2.60
CA GLY A 344 2.27 19.43 -1.38
C GLY A 344 1.10 18.51 -1.02
N GLN A 345 1.40 17.28 -0.62
CA GLN A 345 0.41 16.25 -0.33
C GLN A 345 -0.61 16.67 0.73
N ILE A 346 -0.15 17.31 1.81
CA ILE A 346 -1.04 17.81 2.87
C ILE A 346 -1.95 18.93 2.37
N ALA A 347 -1.46 19.79 1.49
CA ALA A 347 -2.26 20.85 0.89
C ALA A 347 -3.37 20.26 -0.01
N GLN A 348 -3.02 19.30 -0.87
CA GLN A 348 -3.99 18.59 -1.71
C GLN A 348 -5.04 17.86 -0.87
N LEU A 349 -4.62 17.17 0.18
CA LEU A 349 -5.55 16.47 1.08
C LEU A 349 -6.52 17.44 1.77
N ARG A 350 -6.04 18.60 2.24
CA ARG A 350 -6.89 19.65 2.84
C ARG A 350 -7.94 20.15 1.86
N GLU A 351 -7.52 20.45 0.63
CA GLU A 351 -8.43 20.94 -0.42
C GLU A 351 -9.52 19.91 -0.73
N VAL A 352 -9.11 18.66 -0.94
CA VAL A 352 -10.02 17.54 -1.21
C VAL A 352 -11.02 17.32 -0.07
N LEU A 353 -10.55 17.31 1.19
CA LEU A 353 -11.43 17.14 2.34
C LEU A 353 -12.36 18.34 2.56
N ALA A 354 -11.90 19.57 2.32
CA ALA A 354 -12.74 20.75 2.40
C ALA A 354 -13.87 20.71 1.36
N ALA A 355 -13.55 20.35 0.11
CA ALA A 355 -14.54 20.18 -0.95
C ALA A 355 -15.55 19.07 -0.63
N ALA A 356 -15.09 17.96 -0.05
CA ALA A 356 -15.96 16.86 0.38
C ALA A 356 -16.90 17.29 1.52
N ARG A 357 -16.36 17.95 2.56
CA ARG A 357 -17.14 18.43 3.73
C ARG A 357 -18.17 19.49 3.37
N HIS A 358 -17.91 20.29 2.33
CA HIS A 358 -18.91 21.24 1.82
C HIS A 358 -20.18 20.54 1.31
N ARG A 359 -20.04 19.35 0.71
CA ARG A 359 -21.19 18.57 0.20
C ARG A 359 -21.76 17.62 1.26
N GLN A 360 -20.90 17.14 2.15
CA GLN A 360 -21.23 16.13 3.14
C GLN A 360 -20.48 16.46 4.45
N PRO A 361 -21.07 17.27 5.36
CA PRO A 361 -20.39 17.81 6.54
C PRO A 361 -19.73 16.76 7.44
N ASP A 362 -20.35 15.59 7.56
CA ASP A 362 -19.84 14.47 8.37
C ASP A 362 -18.74 13.65 7.68
N ARG A 363 -18.30 14.04 6.48
CA ARG A 363 -17.24 13.33 5.75
C ARG A 363 -15.89 13.52 6.45
N LYS A 364 -15.38 12.43 6.99
CA LYS A 364 -14.10 12.36 7.70
C LYS A 364 -13.07 11.58 6.92
N LEU A 365 -11.80 11.82 7.26
CA LEU A 365 -10.68 10.98 6.86
C LEU A 365 -10.51 9.93 7.96
N ASP A 366 -10.70 8.66 7.62
CA ASP A 366 -10.71 7.57 8.60
C ASP A 366 -9.30 7.04 8.89
N LEU A 367 -8.41 7.07 7.90
CA LEU A 367 -7.06 6.56 8.03
C LEU A 367 -6.07 7.24 7.09
N VAL A 368 -4.81 7.35 7.52
CA VAL A 368 -3.67 7.67 6.65
C VAL A 368 -2.68 6.52 6.65
N LEU A 369 -2.33 6.01 5.47
CA LEU A 369 -1.16 5.15 5.28
C LEU A 369 0.04 6.03 4.94
N MET A 370 1.19 5.78 5.56
CA MET A 370 2.36 6.66 5.40
C MET A 370 3.71 5.96 5.46
N THR A 371 4.60 6.37 4.57
CA THR A 371 6.06 6.10 4.66
C THR A 371 6.79 7.36 4.19
N ILE A 372 7.58 7.98 5.08
CA ILE A 372 8.29 9.23 4.78
C ILE A 372 9.55 9.36 5.65
N GLY A 373 10.60 10.01 5.16
CA GLY A 373 11.82 10.30 5.92
C GLY A 373 13.14 9.82 5.29
N ALA A 374 13.12 8.91 4.32
CA ALA A 374 14.36 8.47 3.66
C ALA A 374 15.00 9.60 2.84
N ASN A 375 14.18 10.41 2.14
CA ASN A 375 14.68 11.59 1.42
C ASN A 375 15.18 12.70 2.35
N ASP A 376 14.59 12.83 3.54
CA ASP A 376 15.00 13.84 4.55
C ASP A 376 16.43 13.59 5.08
N ILE A 377 16.92 12.35 5.04
CA ILE A 377 18.30 12.00 5.41
C ILE A 377 19.22 11.82 4.18
N ASN A 378 18.75 12.19 2.98
CA ASN A 378 19.47 12.01 1.72
C ASN A 378 19.88 10.53 1.45
N PHE A 379 18.96 9.59 1.68
CA PHE A 379 19.23 8.15 1.48
C PHE A 379 19.61 7.81 0.02
N SER A 380 18.99 8.47 -0.97
CA SER A 380 19.35 8.32 -2.38
C SER A 380 20.79 8.75 -2.69
N GLY A 381 21.31 9.72 -1.93
CA GLY A 381 22.73 10.09 -1.94
C GLY A 381 23.64 8.99 -1.42
N LEU A 382 23.22 8.22 -0.40
CA LEU A 382 23.97 7.05 0.10
C LEU A 382 23.97 5.91 -0.92
N VAL A 383 22.82 5.62 -1.53
CA VAL A 383 22.74 4.63 -2.62
C VAL A 383 23.67 5.00 -3.76
N SER A 384 23.64 6.26 -4.19
CA SER A 384 24.53 6.79 -5.23
C SER A 384 26.01 6.69 -4.84
N ASP A 385 26.34 6.90 -3.56
CA ASP A 385 27.68 6.74 -3.04
C ASP A 385 28.19 5.29 -3.18
N VAL A 386 27.32 4.31 -2.94
CA VAL A 386 27.63 2.89 -3.05
C VAL A 386 27.81 2.45 -4.50
N ILE A 387 26.88 2.80 -5.40
CA ILE A 387 26.82 2.23 -6.76
C ILE A 387 27.69 2.96 -7.80
N VAL A 388 27.98 4.26 -7.62
CA VAL A 388 28.78 5.03 -8.59
C VAL A 388 30.26 4.90 -8.27
N ASP A 389 30.96 4.09 -9.06
CA ASP A 389 32.34 3.67 -8.77
C ASP A 389 33.38 4.35 -9.66
N ALA A 390 33.05 4.59 -10.94
CA ALA A 390 33.98 5.23 -11.86
C ALA A 390 34.30 6.67 -11.43
N ALA A 391 35.61 7.00 -11.39
CA ALA A 391 36.10 8.24 -10.78
C ALA A 391 35.53 9.52 -11.41
N THR A 392 35.36 9.55 -12.74
CA THR A 392 34.84 10.72 -13.47
C THR A 392 33.38 10.99 -13.11
N GLU A 393 32.52 9.98 -13.23
CA GLU A 393 31.09 10.04 -12.91
C GLU A 393 30.87 10.34 -11.43
N ARG A 394 31.68 9.72 -10.55
CA ARG A 394 31.67 10.00 -9.12
C ARG A 394 32.04 11.45 -8.81
N ALA A 395 33.05 12.02 -9.49
CA ALA A 395 33.40 13.43 -9.35
C ALA A 395 32.30 14.37 -9.84
N LEU A 396 31.63 14.03 -10.95
CA LEU A 396 30.48 14.78 -11.46
C LEU A 396 29.30 14.75 -10.47
N PHE A 397 28.99 13.57 -9.92
CA PHE A 397 27.88 13.39 -8.98
C PHE A 397 28.12 14.11 -7.66
N ARG A 398 29.36 14.11 -7.16
CA ARG A 398 29.75 14.91 -5.99
C ARG A 398 29.56 16.40 -6.25
N ARG A 399 29.97 16.92 -7.42
CA ARG A 399 29.77 18.33 -7.78
C ARG A 399 28.28 18.68 -7.95
N GLY A 400 27.47 17.73 -8.42
CA GLY A 400 26.02 17.87 -8.57
C GLY A 400 25.22 17.67 -7.28
N GLY A 401 25.87 17.31 -6.15
CA GLY A 401 25.21 17.05 -4.88
C GLY A 401 24.42 15.73 -4.82
N LEU A 402 24.68 14.80 -5.74
CA LEU A 402 23.98 13.51 -5.85
C LEU A 402 24.63 12.37 -5.06
N ILE A 403 25.82 12.60 -4.50
CA ILE A 403 26.49 11.65 -3.59
C ILE A 403 26.40 12.20 -2.17
N GLY A 404 25.87 11.36 -1.28
CA GLY A 404 25.76 11.62 0.16
C GLY A 404 26.89 10.99 0.95
N SER A 405 26.86 11.16 2.27
CA SER A 405 27.74 10.47 3.22
C SER A 405 26.95 10.07 4.46
N VAL A 406 27.37 8.98 5.10
CA VAL A 406 26.74 8.49 6.33
C VAL A 406 26.76 9.56 7.43
N ASP A 407 27.85 10.33 7.57
CA ASP A 407 27.91 11.42 8.55
C ASP A 407 26.91 12.54 8.26
N GLY A 408 26.70 12.87 6.98
CA GLY A 408 25.70 13.84 6.56
C GLY A 408 24.28 13.36 6.88
N SER A 409 23.98 12.11 6.51
CA SER A 409 22.69 11.47 6.82
C SER A 409 22.45 11.35 8.33
N ARG A 410 23.47 11.00 9.12
CA ARG A 410 23.41 10.98 10.59
C ARG A 410 23.11 12.36 11.15
N SER A 411 23.77 13.40 10.66
CA SER A 411 23.49 14.78 11.07
C SER A 411 22.02 15.16 10.81
N SER A 412 21.49 14.88 9.62
CA SER A 412 20.08 15.19 9.31
C SER A 412 19.09 14.33 10.11
N LEU A 413 19.43 13.06 10.36
CA LEU A 413 18.65 12.14 11.20
C LEU A 413 18.53 12.62 12.65
N GLU A 414 19.63 13.17 13.21
CA GLU A 414 19.67 13.68 14.57
C GLU A 414 19.07 15.09 14.70
N ARG A 415 19.29 15.95 13.71
CA ARG A 415 19.10 17.40 13.85
C ARG A 415 17.98 18.02 13.04
N ASP A 416 17.54 17.40 11.93
CA ASP A 416 16.57 18.00 11.02
C ASP A 416 15.25 17.21 10.98
N LEU A 417 15.38 15.88 10.93
CA LEU A 417 14.24 14.96 10.86
C LEU A 417 13.28 15.11 12.06
N PRO A 418 13.73 15.25 13.32
CA PRO A 418 12.83 15.44 14.46
C PRO A 418 11.93 16.68 14.35
N GLN A 419 12.47 17.80 13.84
CA GLN A 419 11.76 19.06 13.64
C GLN A 419 10.78 18.94 12.48
N SER A 420 11.17 18.25 11.41
CA SER A 420 10.29 17.91 10.30
C SER A 420 9.11 17.05 10.77
N PHE A 421 9.32 16.01 11.58
CA PHE A 421 8.23 15.23 12.19
C PHE A 421 7.30 16.09 13.06
N ALA A 422 7.84 17.03 13.85
CA ALA A 422 7.01 17.94 14.64
C ALA A 422 6.10 18.83 13.76
N ARG A 423 6.63 19.33 12.62
CA ARG A 423 5.84 20.08 11.62
C ARG A 423 4.80 19.20 10.94
N LEU A 424 5.16 17.97 10.58
CA LEU A 424 4.26 17.00 9.96
C LEU A 424 3.07 16.69 10.87
N ARG A 425 3.30 16.39 12.15
CA ARG A 425 2.22 16.17 13.14
C ARG A 425 1.30 17.37 13.25
N THR A 426 1.88 18.58 13.35
CA THR A 426 1.10 19.83 13.40
C THR A 426 0.18 19.96 12.18
N ALA A 427 0.66 19.55 11.00
CA ALA A 427 -0.09 19.65 9.77
C ALA A 427 -1.20 18.58 9.62
N LEU A 428 -1.00 17.39 10.21
CA LEU A 428 -1.92 16.24 10.14
C LEU A 428 -3.03 16.27 11.19
N ARG A 429 -2.75 16.73 12.41
CA ARG A 429 -3.73 16.77 13.52
C ARG A 429 -5.13 17.28 13.12
N PRO A 430 -5.28 18.44 12.44
CA PRO A 430 -6.61 18.94 12.08
C PRO A 430 -7.33 18.11 11.00
N LEU A 431 -6.61 17.25 10.28
CA LEU A 431 -7.19 16.37 9.25
C LEU A 431 -7.76 15.08 9.83
N LEU A 432 -7.31 14.69 11.03
CA LEU A 432 -7.59 13.41 11.68
C LEU A 432 -8.29 13.58 13.03
N ASP A 433 -9.08 14.64 13.20
CA ASP A 433 -9.80 14.94 14.45
C ASP A 433 -8.87 14.92 15.70
N ASN A 434 -7.61 15.35 15.53
CA ASN A 434 -6.52 15.32 16.52
C ASN A 434 -6.03 13.94 16.96
N ASP A 435 -6.46 12.87 16.30
CA ASP A 435 -6.07 11.49 16.58
C ASP A 435 -5.00 11.00 15.59
N LEU A 436 -3.73 11.14 15.97
CA LEU A 436 -2.61 10.71 15.13
C LEU A 436 -2.39 9.18 15.14
N SER A 437 -3.09 8.42 15.99
CA SER A 437 -3.00 6.96 15.96
C SER A 437 -3.57 6.36 14.66
N ARG A 438 -4.45 7.12 13.97
CA ARG A 438 -4.98 6.81 12.63
C ARG A 438 -3.98 6.99 11.49
N VAL A 439 -2.78 7.49 11.78
CA VAL A 439 -1.65 7.40 10.87
C VAL A 439 -0.98 6.04 11.07
N VAL A 440 -1.16 5.13 10.12
CA VAL A 440 -0.42 3.87 10.06
C VAL A 440 0.86 4.13 9.27
N PHE A 441 1.94 4.35 10.03
CA PHE A 441 3.28 4.55 9.53
C PHE A 441 3.94 3.19 9.28
N VAL A 442 4.11 2.83 8.00
CA VAL A 442 4.79 1.61 7.58
C VAL A 442 6.26 1.93 7.36
N SER A 443 7.13 1.28 8.11
CA SER A 443 8.58 1.46 8.06
C SER A 443 9.16 1.04 6.70
N TYR A 444 10.40 1.46 6.43
CA TYR A 444 11.21 0.90 5.36
C TYR A 444 11.75 -0.47 5.78
N ALA A 445 12.22 -1.24 4.80
CA ALA A 445 13.12 -2.37 5.03
C ALA A 445 14.51 -2.05 4.49
N ASN A 446 15.52 -2.77 4.99
CA ASN A 446 16.87 -2.64 4.49
C ASN A 446 17.01 -3.37 3.15
N PRO A 447 17.36 -2.65 2.06
CA PRO A 447 17.38 -3.24 0.73
C PRO A 447 18.58 -4.15 0.48
N ALA A 448 19.57 -4.16 1.39
CA ALA A 448 20.88 -4.75 1.19
C ALA A 448 21.11 -6.01 2.03
N LEU A 449 20.05 -6.66 2.53
CA LEU A 449 20.15 -7.87 3.34
C LEU A 449 19.70 -9.10 2.55
N ALA A 450 20.39 -10.23 2.73
CA ALA A 450 19.99 -11.53 2.19
C ALA A 450 20.41 -12.65 3.16
N ASN A 451 19.96 -13.88 2.93
CA ASN A 451 20.39 -15.08 3.67
C ASN A 451 20.27 -14.92 5.21
N GLY A 452 19.13 -14.47 5.69
CA GLY A 452 18.82 -14.31 7.11
C GLY A 452 19.40 -13.05 7.72
N GLY A 453 19.55 -11.97 6.95
CA GLY A 453 20.03 -10.67 7.43
C GLY A 453 21.52 -10.39 7.21
N ALA A 454 22.21 -11.20 6.40
CA ALA A 454 23.58 -10.91 6.02
C ALA A 454 23.64 -9.77 4.98
N PRO A 455 24.56 -8.79 5.11
CA PRO A 455 24.75 -7.78 4.08
C PRO A 455 25.15 -8.37 2.74
N CYS A 456 24.60 -7.82 1.65
CA CYS A 456 25.00 -8.14 0.30
C CYS A 456 26.50 -7.90 0.07
N HIS A 457 27.17 -8.78 -0.68
CA HIS A 457 28.61 -8.71 -0.93
C HIS A 457 29.05 -7.55 -1.86
N GLY A 458 28.10 -6.87 -2.52
CA GLY A 458 28.40 -5.86 -3.54
C GLY A 458 28.82 -6.48 -4.88
N GLY A 459 29.40 -5.66 -5.75
CA GLY A 459 29.82 -6.03 -7.10
C GLY A 459 28.92 -5.47 -8.21
N LYS A 460 29.16 -5.94 -9.43
CA LYS A 460 28.45 -5.50 -10.64
C LYS A 460 27.14 -6.24 -10.92
N ALA A 461 26.87 -7.35 -10.22
CA ALA A 461 25.67 -8.14 -10.42
C ALA A 461 24.41 -7.29 -10.24
N GLY A 462 23.58 -7.16 -11.28
CA GLY A 462 22.37 -6.34 -11.25
C GLY A 462 22.59 -4.83 -11.44
N PHE A 463 23.84 -4.40 -11.63
CA PHE A 463 24.21 -2.99 -11.81
C PHE A 463 24.94 -2.71 -13.12
N ASP A 464 25.29 -3.73 -13.90
CA ASP A 464 26.07 -3.66 -15.12
C ASP A 464 25.33 -3.10 -16.34
N VAL A 465 24.06 -2.70 -16.19
CA VAL A 465 23.36 -1.88 -17.18
C VAL A 465 24.06 -0.54 -17.45
N HIS A 466 24.90 -0.04 -16.53
CA HIS A 466 25.77 1.10 -16.81
C HIS A 466 27.25 0.74 -16.53
N PRO A 467 28.20 1.06 -17.45
CA PRO A 467 29.61 0.73 -17.25
C PRO A 467 30.26 1.32 -15.98
N SER A 468 29.75 2.45 -15.49
CA SER A 468 30.26 3.14 -14.29
C SER A 468 29.71 2.60 -12.97
N PHE A 469 28.77 1.65 -13.03
CA PHE A 469 28.11 1.13 -11.84
C PHE A 469 28.77 -0.13 -11.32
N ASN A 470 28.92 -0.16 -10.00
CA ASN A 470 29.44 -1.26 -9.22
C ASN A 470 29.09 -0.98 -7.76
N ALA A 471 28.37 -1.87 -7.08
CA ALA A 471 28.07 -1.72 -5.66
C ALA A 471 29.34 -1.98 -4.85
N ASP A 472 30.02 -0.93 -4.38
CA ASP A 472 31.27 -1.08 -3.63
C ASP A 472 31.04 -1.81 -2.30
N PRO A 473 31.73 -2.94 -2.04
CA PRO A 473 31.48 -3.74 -0.84
C PRO A 473 31.70 -2.99 0.48
N GLY A 474 32.71 -2.12 0.54
CA GLY A 474 33.06 -1.37 1.76
C GLY A 474 32.01 -0.32 2.08
N ARG A 475 31.67 0.51 1.08
CA ARG A 475 30.62 1.55 1.21
C ARG A 475 29.26 0.91 1.49
N LEU A 476 28.95 -0.19 0.81
CA LEU A 476 27.72 -0.95 1.01
C LEU A 476 27.60 -1.45 2.45
N ALA A 477 28.65 -2.05 3.02
CA ALA A 477 28.65 -2.52 4.39
C ALA A 477 28.40 -1.36 5.39
N THR A 478 29.07 -0.22 5.19
CA THR A 478 28.87 0.97 6.05
C THR A 478 27.44 1.50 5.97
N VAL A 479 26.87 1.60 4.77
CA VAL A 479 25.47 2.08 4.60
C VAL A 479 24.48 1.07 5.18
N THR A 480 24.70 -0.23 4.99
CA THR A 480 23.83 -1.29 5.51
C THR A 480 23.80 -1.26 7.04
N ASP A 481 24.96 -1.11 7.68
CA ASP A 481 25.07 -0.98 9.14
C ASP A 481 24.37 0.28 9.66
N TYR A 482 24.55 1.42 9.00
CA TYR A 482 23.84 2.67 9.34
C TYR A 482 22.31 2.53 9.27
N VAL A 483 21.80 1.81 8.26
CA VAL A 483 20.35 1.58 8.11
C VAL A 483 19.80 0.76 9.29
N GLU A 484 20.43 -0.36 9.62
CA GLU A 484 19.99 -1.25 10.71
C GLU A 484 20.14 -0.61 12.09
N SER A 485 21.29 0.01 12.35
CA SER A 485 21.68 0.41 13.71
C SER A 485 21.21 1.82 14.08
N GLU A 486 21.03 2.71 13.10
CA GLU A 486 20.73 4.12 13.36
C GLU A 486 19.40 4.55 12.74
N PHE A 487 19.23 4.41 11.42
CA PHE A 487 18.10 4.99 10.71
C PHE A 487 16.75 4.36 11.09
N LEU A 488 16.60 3.04 10.95
CA LEU A 488 15.33 2.37 11.24
C LEU A 488 14.90 2.51 12.71
N PRO A 489 15.80 2.31 13.71
CA PRO A 489 15.45 2.50 15.12
C PRO A 489 15.04 3.95 15.42
N ARG A 490 15.75 4.94 14.85
CA ARG A 490 15.45 6.35 15.08
C ARG A 490 14.14 6.77 14.42
N LEU A 491 13.83 6.24 13.24
CA LEU A 491 12.56 6.48 12.55
C LEU A 491 11.37 5.93 13.36
N LYS A 492 11.51 4.73 13.91
CA LYS A 492 10.53 4.14 14.84
C LYS A 492 10.32 5.02 16.07
N ALA A 493 11.41 5.45 16.70
CA ALA A 493 11.38 6.33 17.85
C ALA A 493 10.63 7.64 17.55
N LEU A 494 10.87 8.22 16.37
CA LEU A 494 10.12 9.38 15.88
C LEU A 494 8.63 9.07 15.73
N ALA A 495 8.23 8.06 14.96
CA ALA A 495 6.82 7.74 14.74
C ALA A 495 6.05 7.46 16.03
N LEU A 496 6.68 6.74 16.97
CA LEU A 496 6.09 6.35 18.26
C LEU A 496 6.21 7.41 19.36
N CYS A 497 6.84 8.55 19.08
CA CYS A 497 7.14 9.58 20.08
C CYS A 497 7.98 9.08 21.27
N GLN A 498 8.98 8.24 21.00
CA GLN A 498 9.90 7.66 21.99
C GLN A 498 11.30 8.32 21.88
N SER A 499 11.97 8.55 23.01
CA SER A 499 13.42 8.87 23.13
C SER A 499 13.99 10.00 22.25
N GLY A 500 14.22 11.18 22.82
CA GLY A 500 14.98 12.26 22.15
C GLY A 500 14.26 12.88 20.95
N VAL A 501 12.93 12.88 20.98
CA VAL A 501 12.03 13.33 19.90
C VAL A 501 11.21 14.52 20.35
N ILE A 502 10.83 15.37 19.40
CA ILE A 502 10.02 16.57 19.67
C ILE A 502 8.54 16.18 19.52
N CYS A 503 7.91 15.79 20.62
CA CYS A 503 6.48 15.54 20.71
C CYS A 503 5.86 16.40 21.81
N ARG A 504 4.72 17.04 21.54
CA ARG A 504 4.07 17.95 22.51
C ARG A 504 3.32 17.16 23.58
N ASP A 505 2.59 16.16 23.15
CA ASP A 505 1.87 15.19 23.98
C ASP A 505 2.18 13.78 23.43
N PRO A 506 3.11 13.03 24.05
CA PRO A 506 3.49 11.70 23.57
C PRO A 506 2.30 10.73 23.38
N GLY A 507 1.22 10.88 24.17
CA GLY A 507 0.03 10.05 24.04
C GLY A 507 -0.79 10.35 22.78
N GLY A 508 -0.98 11.63 22.46
CA GLY A 508 -1.72 12.09 21.28
C GLY A 508 -0.89 12.36 20.02
N ASP A 509 0.45 12.41 20.13
CA ASP A 509 1.39 12.64 19.02
C ASP A 509 1.87 11.33 18.37
N ARG A 510 1.68 10.17 19.03
CA ARG A 510 2.15 8.87 18.53
C ARG A 510 1.31 8.40 17.34
N MET A 511 2.01 7.84 16.35
CA MET A 511 1.42 7.15 15.20
C MET A 511 1.35 5.64 15.45
N THR A 512 0.56 4.92 14.68
CA THR A 512 0.61 3.46 14.63
C THR A 512 1.80 3.05 13.77
N PHE A 513 2.74 2.27 14.29
CA PHE A 513 3.97 1.91 13.57
C PHE A 513 3.96 0.43 13.16
N VAL A 514 4.37 0.16 11.92
CA VAL A 514 4.41 -1.19 11.32
C VAL A 514 5.81 -1.48 10.79
N GLU A 515 6.43 -2.53 11.31
CA GLU A 515 7.77 -3.00 10.90
C GLU A 515 7.83 -4.52 10.64
N ALA A 516 6.71 -5.25 10.78
CA ALA A 516 6.71 -6.71 10.75
C ALA A 516 7.25 -7.33 9.43
N HIS A 517 7.20 -6.58 8.32
CA HIS A 517 7.76 -7.01 7.04
C HIS A 517 9.31 -7.04 7.02
N GLN A 518 9.99 -6.27 7.89
CA GLN A 518 11.45 -6.13 7.86
C GLN A 518 12.17 -7.49 8.03
N ALA A 519 11.63 -8.37 8.88
CA ALA A 519 12.19 -9.70 9.10
C ALA A 519 12.16 -10.56 7.82
N ALA A 520 11.08 -10.48 7.03
CA ALA A 520 11.02 -11.20 5.76
C ALA A 520 11.98 -10.58 4.72
N PHE A 521 12.05 -9.24 4.66
CA PHE A 521 12.98 -8.55 3.75
C PHE A 521 14.46 -8.90 3.98
N ALA A 522 14.83 -9.39 5.16
CA ALA A 522 16.19 -9.84 5.48
C ALA A 522 16.70 -10.97 4.57
N ASP A 523 15.81 -11.67 3.88
CA ASP A 523 16.11 -12.71 2.88
C ASP A 523 15.99 -12.24 1.43
N HIS A 524 15.46 -11.03 1.20
CA HIS A 524 14.94 -10.60 -0.09
C HIS A 524 15.56 -9.29 -0.62
N GLY A 525 16.75 -8.91 -0.16
CA GLY A 525 17.48 -7.74 -0.66
C GLY A 525 17.90 -7.85 -2.13
N PHE A 526 18.52 -6.79 -2.66
CA PHE A 526 18.81 -6.67 -4.09
C PHE A 526 19.72 -7.78 -4.66
N CYS A 527 20.52 -8.43 -3.79
CA CYS A 527 21.42 -9.50 -4.19
C CYS A 527 20.83 -10.91 -4.04
N ALA A 528 19.60 -11.04 -3.52
CA ALA A 528 18.94 -12.33 -3.34
C ALA A 528 18.68 -13.00 -4.70
N ARG A 529 18.96 -14.30 -4.77
CA ARG A 529 18.79 -15.13 -5.96
C ARG A 529 18.33 -16.52 -5.56
N ALA A 530 17.49 -17.14 -6.38
CA ALA A 530 17.05 -18.53 -6.19
C ALA A 530 17.06 -19.31 -7.49
N GLY A 531 17.15 -20.64 -7.39
CA GLY A 531 16.96 -21.53 -8.54
C GLY A 531 15.57 -21.40 -9.17
N SER A 532 14.58 -20.92 -8.41
CA SER A 532 13.21 -20.65 -8.87
C SER A 532 13.04 -19.30 -9.56
N ASP A 533 14.07 -18.45 -9.62
CA ASP A 533 13.99 -17.17 -10.32
C ASP A 533 13.64 -17.37 -11.80
N PRO A 534 13.04 -16.37 -12.47
CA PRO A 534 12.65 -16.50 -13.87
C PRO A 534 13.84 -16.91 -14.74
N GLU A 535 13.58 -17.76 -15.75
CA GLU A 535 14.62 -18.28 -16.64
C GLU A 535 15.45 -17.17 -17.28
N PHE A 536 14.79 -16.09 -17.71
CA PHE A 536 15.45 -14.91 -18.24
C PHE A 536 16.45 -14.31 -17.24
N ASP A 537 16.05 -14.10 -15.98
CA ASP A 537 16.92 -13.52 -14.94
C ASP A 537 18.12 -14.41 -14.66
N ARG A 538 17.93 -15.73 -14.58
CA ARG A 538 19.02 -16.69 -14.32
C ARG A 538 20.04 -16.73 -15.47
N GLU A 539 19.58 -16.63 -16.71
CA GLU A 539 20.45 -16.76 -17.88
C GLU A 539 21.04 -15.44 -18.38
N CYS A 540 20.30 -14.33 -18.26
CA CYS A 540 20.67 -13.06 -18.86
C CYS A 540 21.18 -12.02 -17.87
N PHE A 541 20.82 -12.09 -16.58
CA PHE A 541 21.37 -11.19 -15.56
C PHE A 541 22.49 -11.88 -14.78
N SER A 542 23.67 -11.86 -15.39
CA SER A 542 24.86 -12.54 -14.89
C SER A 542 25.28 -12.06 -13.50
N ALA A 543 25.58 -13.02 -12.61
CA ALA A 543 26.16 -12.75 -11.30
C ALA A 543 27.58 -12.18 -11.38
N LYS A 544 28.25 -12.26 -12.54
CA LYS A 544 29.59 -11.68 -12.76
C LYS A 544 29.54 -10.21 -13.20
N GLY A 545 28.36 -9.71 -13.58
CA GLY A 545 28.21 -8.34 -14.10
C GLY A 545 28.70 -8.17 -15.55
N ASP A 546 28.50 -9.20 -16.37
CA ASP A 546 28.77 -9.24 -17.82
C ASP A 546 27.49 -9.58 -18.62
N SER A 547 26.34 -9.08 -18.17
CA SER A 547 25.00 -9.29 -18.76
C SER A 547 24.85 -8.69 -20.16
N PHE A 548 25.65 -7.67 -20.49
CA PHE A 548 25.54 -6.89 -21.72
C PHE A 548 26.77 -7.02 -22.62
N VAL A 549 26.54 -7.05 -23.93
CA VAL A 549 27.61 -7.10 -24.94
C VAL A 549 28.39 -5.78 -24.95
N SER A 550 29.71 -5.87 -24.90
CA SER A 550 30.61 -4.70 -24.91
C SER A 550 31.02 -4.26 -26.32
N SER A 551 30.89 -5.13 -27.32
CA SER A 551 31.16 -4.84 -28.73
C SER A 551 30.15 -3.84 -29.29
N ILE A 552 30.63 -2.66 -29.70
CA ILE A 552 29.80 -1.63 -30.36
C ILE A 552 29.27 -2.04 -31.74
N VAL A 553 29.77 -3.15 -32.30
CA VAL A 553 29.33 -3.69 -33.60
C VAL A 553 28.19 -4.69 -33.40
N GLU A 554 28.26 -5.51 -32.35
CA GLU A 554 27.27 -6.58 -32.09
C GLU A 554 26.10 -6.08 -31.25
N ALA A 555 26.38 -5.26 -30.23
CA ALA A 555 25.39 -4.79 -29.27
C ALA A 555 24.21 -3.98 -29.88
N PRO A 556 24.34 -3.28 -31.02
CA PRO A 556 23.18 -2.71 -31.72
C PRO A 556 22.13 -3.73 -32.14
N GLN A 557 22.53 -4.96 -32.47
CA GLN A 557 21.60 -6.02 -32.90
C GLN A 557 21.27 -6.99 -31.77
N GLN A 558 22.21 -7.21 -30.85
CA GLN A 558 22.06 -8.13 -29.72
C GLN A 558 22.73 -7.53 -28.48
N PRO A 559 22.03 -6.71 -27.68
CA PRO A 559 22.61 -6.02 -26.53
C PRO A 559 22.88 -6.95 -25.33
N LEU A 560 22.25 -8.13 -25.27
CA LEU A 560 22.38 -9.09 -24.17
C LEU A 560 23.40 -10.20 -24.49
N ALA A 561 24.29 -10.48 -23.54
CA ALA A 561 25.34 -11.48 -23.69
C ALA A 561 24.81 -12.92 -23.74
N CYS A 562 23.65 -13.18 -23.12
CA CYS A 562 22.99 -14.49 -23.13
C CYS A 562 22.40 -14.89 -24.50
N GLY A 563 22.30 -13.95 -25.46
CA GLY A 563 21.70 -14.19 -26.78
C GLY A 563 20.17 -14.20 -26.82
N ARG A 564 19.47 -14.09 -25.69
CA ARG A 564 18.00 -13.92 -25.67
C ARG A 564 17.61 -12.48 -26.02
N GLY A 565 16.42 -12.32 -26.60
CA GLY A 565 15.80 -11.02 -26.81
C GLY A 565 15.35 -10.38 -25.51
N ALA A 566 15.58 -9.08 -25.34
CA ALA A 566 15.14 -8.33 -24.16
C ALA A 566 13.61 -8.30 -24.00
N SER A 567 12.86 -8.46 -25.10
CA SER A 567 11.40 -8.58 -25.10
C SER A 567 10.86 -9.80 -24.33
N ALA A 568 11.72 -10.78 -24.04
CA ALA A 568 11.39 -11.95 -23.22
C ALA A 568 11.36 -11.64 -21.71
N PHE A 569 11.92 -10.52 -21.25
CA PHE A 569 11.89 -10.15 -19.83
C PHE A 569 10.46 -9.99 -19.31
N ARG A 570 10.25 -10.37 -18.04
CA ARG A 570 8.97 -10.27 -17.33
C ARG A 570 9.19 -9.65 -15.97
N ALA A 571 8.83 -8.37 -15.84
CA ALA A 571 9.11 -7.58 -14.64
C ALA A 571 8.32 -8.03 -13.40
N TYR A 572 7.18 -8.70 -13.59
CA TYR A 572 6.27 -9.13 -12.54
C TYR A 572 6.20 -10.66 -12.46
N LEU A 573 7.27 -11.40 -12.81
CA LEU A 573 7.34 -12.80 -12.37
C LEU A 573 7.96 -12.87 -10.97
N PRO A 574 7.52 -13.84 -10.15
CA PRO A 574 8.04 -14.03 -8.80
C PRO A 574 9.55 -14.27 -8.83
N ARG A 575 10.27 -13.69 -7.86
CA ARG A 575 11.73 -13.84 -7.74
C ARG A 575 12.19 -13.74 -6.30
N ALA A 576 13.38 -14.26 -6.02
CA ALA A 576 13.97 -14.21 -4.68
C ALA A 576 14.20 -12.80 -4.16
N ARG A 577 14.46 -11.82 -5.03
CA ARG A 577 14.63 -10.43 -4.61
C ARG A 577 13.29 -9.69 -4.55
N TRP A 578 13.03 -9.04 -3.43
CA TRP A 578 11.97 -8.05 -3.28
C TRP A 578 12.44 -6.64 -3.51
N ILE A 579 13.70 -6.44 -3.90
CA ILE A 579 14.29 -5.15 -4.22
C ILE A 579 14.75 -5.17 -5.68
N ARG A 580 14.36 -4.15 -6.44
CA ARG A 580 14.80 -3.92 -7.82
C ARG A 580 16.27 -3.52 -7.83
N ASP A 581 17.07 -4.15 -8.67
CA ASP A 581 18.41 -3.65 -8.99
C ASP A 581 18.37 -2.61 -10.14
N ALA A 582 19.52 -2.12 -10.59
CA ALA A 582 19.54 -1.11 -11.66
C ALA A 582 19.19 -1.72 -13.03
N ASN A 583 19.52 -2.98 -13.27
CA ASN A 583 19.13 -3.69 -14.49
C ASN A 583 17.60 -3.82 -14.56
N ASP A 584 16.96 -4.22 -13.46
CA ASP A 584 15.51 -4.27 -13.34
C ASP A 584 14.84 -2.94 -13.63
N SER A 585 15.32 -1.88 -12.98
CA SER A 585 14.78 -0.53 -13.11
C SER A 585 14.81 -0.06 -14.57
N TYR A 586 15.93 -0.30 -15.25
CA TYR A 586 16.06 -0.02 -16.68
C TYR A 586 15.07 -0.83 -17.53
N PHE A 587 14.95 -2.15 -17.28
CA PHE A 587 14.10 -3.04 -18.07
C PHE A 587 12.61 -2.85 -17.79
N THR A 588 12.26 -2.31 -16.63
CA THR A 588 10.87 -2.18 -16.16
C THR A 588 10.28 -0.83 -16.54
N ALA A 589 11.02 0.26 -16.32
CA ALA A 589 10.52 1.62 -16.47
C ALA A 589 11.25 2.43 -17.55
N MET A 590 12.58 2.36 -17.59
CA MET A 590 13.42 3.13 -18.52
C MET A 590 13.06 4.63 -18.55
N THR A 591 12.78 5.23 -17.39
CA THR A 591 12.17 6.57 -17.28
C THR A 591 13.13 7.69 -17.61
N TYR A 592 12.80 8.55 -18.59
CA TYR A 592 13.61 9.72 -18.93
C TYR A 592 13.43 10.83 -17.87
N PRO A 593 14.50 11.29 -17.19
CA PRO A 593 14.40 12.31 -16.17
C PRO A 593 14.10 13.65 -16.83
N GLN A 594 12.89 14.16 -16.59
CA GLN A 594 12.52 15.51 -16.98
C GLN A 594 12.61 16.44 -15.79
N ALA A 595 12.85 17.72 -16.09
CA ALA A 595 12.94 18.77 -15.11
C ALA A 595 14.05 18.51 -14.06
N GLN A 596 15.22 18.01 -14.46
CA GLN A 596 16.40 18.02 -13.59
C GLN A 596 16.95 19.46 -13.45
N SER A 597 17.92 19.67 -12.54
CA SER A 597 18.69 20.91 -12.55
C SER A 597 19.34 21.12 -13.92
N SER A 598 19.62 22.36 -14.31
CA SER A 598 20.27 22.66 -15.60
C SER A 598 21.62 21.94 -15.76
N SER A 599 22.31 21.64 -14.66
CA SER A 599 23.56 20.88 -14.63
C SER A 599 23.41 19.37 -14.82
N MET A 600 22.21 18.81 -14.61
CA MET A 600 21.92 17.37 -14.64
C MET A 600 20.82 16.99 -15.65
N GLN A 601 20.26 17.96 -16.37
CA GLN A 601 19.28 17.71 -17.41
C GLN A 601 19.98 17.13 -18.64
N PRO A 602 19.65 15.90 -19.06
CA PRO A 602 20.27 15.34 -20.26
C PRO A 602 19.89 16.16 -21.50
N SER A 603 20.88 16.37 -22.38
CA SER A 603 20.72 17.22 -23.57
C SER A 603 19.86 16.58 -24.66
N ASP A 604 19.93 15.26 -24.80
CA ASP A 604 19.13 14.44 -25.70
C ASP A 604 19.00 13.00 -25.17
N ILE A 605 18.29 12.16 -25.93
CA ILE A 605 18.01 10.76 -25.58
C ILE A 605 19.21 9.81 -25.70
N HIS A 606 20.39 10.28 -26.12
CA HIS A 606 21.65 9.54 -26.17
C HIS A 606 22.69 10.07 -25.18
N ASP A 607 22.35 11.12 -24.43
CA ASP A 607 23.24 11.82 -23.52
C ASP A 607 23.82 10.90 -22.43
N ALA A 608 25.07 11.17 -22.02
CA ALA A 608 25.74 10.35 -21.00
C ALA A 608 25.10 10.48 -19.61
N THR A 609 24.54 11.65 -19.29
CA THR A 609 23.73 11.83 -18.07
C THR A 609 22.48 10.97 -18.14
N TRP A 610 21.87 10.87 -19.32
CA TRP A 610 20.70 10.02 -19.50
C TRP A 610 21.05 8.55 -19.34
N GLY A 611 22.13 8.06 -19.97
CA GLY A 611 22.60 6.68 -19.79
C GLY A 611 22.74 6.31 -18.32
N LEU A 612 23.29 7.22 -17.53
CA LEU A 612 23.48 7.04 -16.09
C LEU A 612 22.17 7.09 -15.29
N LEU A 613 21.31 8.08 -15.53
CA LEU A 613 20.06 8.27 -14.80
C LEU A 613 18.99 7.23 -15.17
N SER A 614 18.99 6.73 -16.41
CA SER A 614 18.01 5.75 -16.92
C SER A 614 17.95 4.45 -16.13
N ALA A 615 19.07 4.06 -15.54
CA ALA A 615 19.21 2.83 -14.79
C ALA A 615 18.71 2.96 -13.35
N VAL A 616 18.67 4.17 -12.79
CA VAL A 616 18.32 4.39 -11.36
C VAL A 616 16.99 5.10 -11.15
N TYR A 617 16.60 6.01 -12.06
CA TYR A 617 15.44 6.89 -11.91
C TYR A 617 14.08 6.18 -12.10
N GLY A 618 14.10 4.93 -12.57
CA GLY A 618 12.92 4.09 -12.75
C GLY A 618 12.52 3.28 -11.52
N GLY A 619 13.29 3.36 -10.42
CA GLY A 619 13.04 2.65 -9.17
C GLY A 619 14.12 1.62 -8.79
N ALA A 620 15.39 1.85 -9.11
CA ALA A 620 16.46 1.02 -8.56
C ALA A 620 16.47 1.13 -7.03
N ILE A 621 16.74 0.02 -6.33
CA ILE A 621 16.72 -0.10 -4.88
C ILE A 621 15.32 0.06 -4.25
N HIS A 622 14.25 0.07 -5.06
CA HIS A 622 12.87 0.09 -4.57
C HIS A 622 12.27 -1.32 -4.48
N PRO A 623 11.25 -1.54 -3.65
CA PRO A 623 10.56 -2.81 -3.58
C PRO A 623 9.95 -3.24 -4.93
N THR A 624 9.91 -4.55 -5.19
CA THR A 624 9.12 -5.14 -6.28
C THR A 624 7.62 -5.16 -5.92
N ALA A 625 6.78 -5.63 -6.84
CA ALA A 625 5.36 -5.86 -6.56
C ALA A 625 5.15 -6.82 -5.37
N GLU A 626 5.94 -7.91 -5.31
CA GLU A 626 5.97 -8.83 -4.15
C GLU A 626 6.42 -8.12 -2.88
N GLY A 627 7.48 -7.31 -2.94
CA GLY A 627 7.94 -6.52 -1.79
C GLY A 627 6.85 -5.58 -1.24
N HIS A 628 6.13 -4.88 -2.13
CA HIS A 628 4.98 -4.07 -1.72
C HIS A 628 3.80 -4.89 -1.21
N ALA A 629 3.56 -6.08 -1.75
CA ALA A 629 2.53 -6.99 -1.26
C ALA A 629 2.86 -7.48 0.16
N ALA A 630 4.11 -7.82 0.45
CA ALA A 630 4.59 -8.17 1.78
C ALA A 630 4.47 -7.00 2.78
N MET A 631 4.80 -5.77 2.35
CA MET A 631 4.56 -4.57 3.16
C MET A 631 3.06 -4.35 3.46
N ALA A 632 2.19 -4.61 2.48
CA ALA A 632 0.74 -4.49 2.65
C ALA A 632 0.22 -5.56 3.62
N ASP A 633 0.69 -6.81 3.53
CA ASP A 633 0.37 -7.87 4.48
C ASP A 633 0.74 -7.47 5.92
N ALA A 634 1.91 -6.86 6.12
CA ALA A 634 2.33 -6.35 7.42
C ALA A 634 1.46 -5.17 7.91
N ALA A 635 0.95 -4.33 7.01
CA ALA A 635 0.11 -3.19 7.36
C ALA A 635 -1.33 -3.59 7.74
N MET A 636 -1.88 -4.65 7.14
CA MET A 636 -3.28 -5.03 7.27
C MET A 636 -3.78 -5.19 8.72
N PRO A 637 -3.06 -5.86 9.65
CA PRO A 637 -3.50 -5.98 11.03
C PRO A 637 -3.67 -4.62 11.72
N ALA A 638 -2.73 -3.70 11.51
CA ALA A 638 -2.78 -2.36 12.08
C ALA A 638 -3.91 -1.53 11.47
N VAL A 639 -4.11 -1.62 10.15
CA VAL A 639 -5.20 -0.96 9.43
C VAL A 639 -6.56 -1.41 9.96
N ALA A 640 -6.79 -2.72 10.06
CA ALA A 640 -8.05 -3.27 10.56
C ALA A 640 -8.33 -2.89 12.02
N ALA A 641 -7.29 -2.91 12.86
CA ALA A 641 -7.40 -2.52 14.26
C ALA A 641 -7.75 -1.03 14.43
N GLN A 642 -7.09 -0.14 13.68
CA GLN A 642 -7.35 1.31 13.75
C GLN A 642 -8.71 1.69 13.16
N LEU A 643 -9.20 0.92 12.20
CA LEU A 643 -10.55 1.07 11.67
C LEU A 643 -11.59 0.34 12.52
N HIS A 644 -11.22 -0.33 13.61
CA HIS A 644 -12.14 -1.11 14.44
C HIS A 644 -13.03 -2.06 13.62
N LEU A 645 -12.44 -2.75 12.64
CA LEU A 645 -13.16 -3.69 11.80
C LEU A 645 -13.34 -5.03 12.53
N ASN A 646 -14.53 -5.60 12.43
CA ASN A 646 -14.90 -6.81 13.16
C ASN A 646 -15.60 -7.85 12.25
N ALA A 647 -16.05 -8.96 12.85
CA ALA A 647 -16.75 -10.04 12.16
C ALA A 647 -18.03 -9.56 11.44
N ALA A 648 -18.78 -8.62 12.03
CA ALA A 648 -19.96 -8.05 11.41
C ALA A 648 -19.62 -7.22 10.17
N ASP A 649 -18.43 -6.60 10.08
CA ASP A 649 -17.96 -5.94 8.84
C ASP A 649 -17.52 -6.97 7.77
N ALA A 650 -17.09 -8.15 8.21
CA ALA A 650 -16.60 -9.23 7.33
C ALA A 650 -17.73 -10.01 6.64
N GLY A 651 -18.96 -9.93 7.17
CA GLY A 651 -20.10 -10.73 6.70
C GLY A 651 -20.48 -11.87 7.65
N ASP A 652 -19.73 -12.06 8.74
CA ASP A 652 -20.00 -13.07 9.76
C ASP A 652 -21.04 -12.55 10.77
N VAL A 653 -22.20 -13.19 10.83
CA VAL A 653 -23.24 -12.88 11.82
C VAL A 653 -22.85 -13.51 13.17
N THR A 654 -22.38 -12.70 14.12
CA THR A 654 -22.15 -13.16 15.51
C THR A 654 -23.44 -13.05 16.33
N GLY A 655 -23.90 -14.16 16.91
CA GLY A 655 -24.94 -14.16 17.95
C GLY A 655 -24.35 -14.48 19.33
N GLU A 656 -24.60 -13.66 20.34
CA GLU A 656 -24.36 -14.01 21.74
C GLU A 656 -25.60 -14.71 22.35
N PRO A 657 -25.42 -15.77 23.16
CA PRO A 657 -26.53 -16.45 23.82
C PRO A 657 -27.04 -15.66 25.04
N LEU A 658 -28.36 -15.53 25.15
CA LEU A 658 -29.04 -14.96 26.31
C LEU A 658 -28.95 -15.91 27.53
N PRO A 659 -28.97 -15.37 28.78
CA PRO A 659 -29.10 -16.18 29.98
C PRO A 659 -30.43 -16.96 29.99
N PRO A 660 -30.48 -18.15 30.63
CA PRO A 660 -31.65 -19.01 30.61
C PRO A 660 -32.88 -18.33 31.24
N LEU A 661 -34.02 -18.46 30.56
CA LEU A 661 -35.32 -17.96 31.02
C LEU A 661 -35.76 -18.70 32.30
N THR A 662 -36.04 -17.94 33.36
CA THR A 662 -36.73 -18.44 34.55
C THR A 662 -38.17 -18.80 34.17
N PRO A 663 -38.65 -20.03 34.45
CA PRO A 663 -40.02 -20.41 34.13
C PRO A 663 -41.03 -19.60 34.94
N LEU A 664 -42.02 -19.03 34.25
CA LEU A 664 -43.18 -18.35 34.84
C LEU A 664 -44.06 -19.37 35.59
N SER A 665 -44.38 -19.06 36.85
CA SER A 665 -45.39 -19.80 37.63
C SER A 665 -46.76 -19.71 36.96
N PRO A 666 -47.55 -20.81 36.94
CA PRO A 666 -48.89 -20.80 36.35
C PRO A 666 -49.86 -19.90 37.13
N ALA A 667 -50.69 -19.19 36.38
CA ALA A 667 -51.70 -18.25 36.88
C ALA A 667 -52.79 -18.96 37.72
N THR A 668 -53.12 -18.37 38.86
CA THR A 668 -54.21 -18.80 39.74
C THR A 668 -55.57 -18.41 39.13
N GLU A 669 -56.49 -19.37 39.05
CA GLU A 669 -57.87 -19.21 38.59
C GLU A 669 -58.67 -18.23 39.46
N PRO A 670 -59.60 -17.43 38.90
CA PRO A 670 -60.47 -16.54 39.68
C PRO A 670 -61.58 -17.33 40.41
N PRO A 671 -62.00 -16.90 41.63
CA PRO A 671 -63.00 -17.61 42.41
C PRO A 671 -64.44 -17.40 41.88
N PRO A 672 -65.36 -18.34 42.15
CA PRO A 672 -66.75 -18.27 41.69
C PRO A 672 -67.58 -17.24 42.48
N PRO A 673 -68.71 -16.76 41.92
CA PRO A 673 -69.53 -15.72 42.51
C PRO A 673 -70.30 -16.20 43.76
N PRO A 674 -70.69 -15.28 44.68
CA PRO A 674 -71.27 -15.63 45.97
C PRO A 674 -72.73 -16.09 45.86
N ALA A 675 -73.10 -17.06 46.71
CA ALA A 675 -74.45 -17.58 46.85
C ALA A 675 -75.36 -16.63 47.64
N ILE A 676 -76.61 -16.49 47.18
CA ILE A 676 -77.71 -15.78 47.84
C ILE A 676 -78.28 -16.65 48.97
N PRO A 677 -78.39 -16.17 50.23
CA PRO A 677 -79.15 -16.87 51.25
C PRO A 677 -80.65 -16.56 51.16
N GLN A 678 -81.47 -17.60 51.30
CA GLN A 678 -82.87 -17.49 51.69
C GLN A 678 -82.99 -17.27 53.21
N GLN A 679 -83.99 -16.45 53.57
CA GLN A 679 -84.46 -15.99 54.89
C GLN A 679 -83.69 -14.85 55.56
#